data_AF-A0A1Z8N1C0-F1
#
_entry.id   AF-A0A1Z8N1C0-F1
#
_cell.length_a   1.000
_cell.length_b   1.000
_cell.length_c   1.000
_cell.angle_alpha   90.00
_cell.angle_beta   90.00
_cell.angle_gamma   90.00
#
_symmetry.space_group_name_H-M   'P 1'
#
loop_
_entity.id
_entity.type
_entity.pdbx_description
1 polymer ?
#
loop_
_entity_poly.entity_id
_entity_poly.type
_entity_poly.pdbx_seq_one_letter_code
_entity_poly.pdbx_strand_id
1 'polypeptide(L)'
;MSDSFHKNVHSQLFPSQAGGATNAHQQRRALEIARLIQSRATELQTPQEREQQQELDQLIQNPSDKATVTSITDQAFRSNSPRRSMDQLIHILDVQGIPRFFSRIDRTLLQGIRSFGGYLPGVAAPLVKEKMQRETANVILPAEDDHLIEHLASRQTAGLRMNVNLLGEMVLGEGEASQRLKKYLHLLSLKEVEVLSVKISNLYSQITSIAMKECIPILCARLESLLREATRHQYKQPDGCHVAKMIYLDMEEYRDMEITSQVFMKTLQQTGLHSSRAGIALQAYLPDAHSVQKRLTQWALKRMQTGGYPITLRIVKGANMEMERVESSLAGFPQAPFKTKLETDANYKRMLQYGLQSKHIQAVRIGVASHNLLDLSYALVLTADAGAFDSVQFEMLEGMANHQRRALHEIASNLLLYAPACKQVDFLNAIGYLIRRLDENTGPDNFLRHAFQLETGSPQWHALEQQFLASFSVLPKLSFESRRKLKHDTISQTTTLPTTWQTFSGQPNTDFTQQTGHQVIDATLEIASSLIQNGPLQATPVINGDKIRRTKSEIYREDPSRPHVRAVQVQLADSADIAAAVTCSKTDPDHWGRIPAVERAEILRRIGNSIEAHRAELMATALLETGKTLTESDPEVSEAVDFVRFYAALADGFSALKGVHANPSGPIVVLSPWNFPIAIPCGGISAALAAGNCVILKPAPSATATALRLCECFWEGGISRKTLQCVPCIGSVAGEQLVHDPAIAAVVLTGATKTARALLNHNSKLRLFAETGGKNATIVTSLADRELAIKHVIESAFAHSGQKCSATSLLILEAEIFDDPHFKSSLVDAASSLPVGSAWSLSTRVGPLIDPPNENLKKGLATLDEGEHWALQPEIDILNPRLVSPGIKWGVRSGSYCHQTEFFGPLLSVLRADDLHHAIEIANQTPYGLTSGLESLDDREQELWSSAIQAGNLYINRPTTGAIVLRQPFGGIRNSSFGPGLKAGGPHYVNLFTRFENCRLEVENTPQGTLKPLFETVSSEATHWNLSAEDIQQIGNTLQSYEQYCVQEYFKQHDHFRLIGQDNLRYYHPIKHIAICIESDDSVRDTILRAAAVMLTGSKPEFIFSREAFISHQTQLCTSKLYKLIQGKSAVLSEQELIALIRTGNYGRLRFSAAGNVSRNVATAAHEFGIAIIDAPISANGMIELAWYFREQSLSIDYHRYGNLGTRSREDRSDTV
;
A
#
# COMPACT_ATOMS: atom_id res chain seq x y z
N MET A 1 -46.16 24.19 -29.20
CA MET A 1 -44.89 23.44 -29.41
C MET A 1 -44.74 22.29 -28.42
N SER A 2 -44.99 22.46 -27.11
CA SER A 2 -45.03 21.36 -26.11
C SER A 2 -45.95 20.20 -26.53
N ASP A 3 -47.15 20.46 -27.07
CA ASP A 3 -48.05 19.41 -27.59
C ASP A 3 -47.46 18.52 -28.69
N SER A 4 -46.53 19.04 -29.50
CA SER A 4 -45.88 18.27 -30.58
C SER A 4 -44.85 17.29 -30.02
N PHE A 5 -44.04 17.73 -29.06
CA PHE A 5 -43.07 16.89 -28.36
C PHE A 5 -43.74 15.71 -27.64
N HIS A 6 -44.78 15.97 -26.84
CA HIS A 6 -45.51 14.92 -26.14
C HIS A 6 -46.15 13.92 -27.11
N LYS A 7 -46.79 14.38 -28.20
CA LYS A 7 -47.38 13.49 -29.20
C LYS A 7 -46.34 12.59 -29.86
N ASN A 8 -45.19 13.14 -30.24
CA ASN A 8 -44.11 12.40 -30.89
C ASN A 8 -43.51 11.36 -29.94
N VAL A 9 -43.16 11.74 -28.70
CA VAL A 9 -42.66 10.79 -27.70
C VAL A 9 -43.70 9.71 -27.37
N HIS A 10 -44.96 10.09 -27.17
CA HIS A 10 -46.04 9.15 -26.87
C HIS A 10 -46.24 8.13 -28.00
N SER A 11 -46.17 8.55 -29.27
CA SER A 11 -46.26 7.65 -30.43
C SER A 11 -45.14 6.59 -30.45
N GLN A 12 -43.96 6.93 -29.93
CA GLN A 12 -42.84 6.00 -29.83
C GLN A 12 -42.96 5.10 -28.59
N LEU A 13 -43.48 5.61 -27.48
CA LEU A 13 -43.69 4.81 -26.27
C LEU A 13 -44.85 3.82 -26.43
N PHE A 14 -45.93 4.20 -27.13
CA PHE A 14 -47.14 3.40 -27.29
C PHE A 14 -47.52 3.26 -28.77
N PRO A 15 -46.79 2.43 -29.55
CA PRO A 15 -47.07 2.24 -30.97
C PRO A 15 -48.39 1.48 -31.20
N SER A 16 -49.11 1.82 -32.27
CA SER A 16 -50.45 1.32 -32.60
C SER A 16 -50.51 -0.09 -33.22
N GLN A 17 -49.37 -0.73 -33.53
CA GLN A 17 -49.31 -2.12 -34.03
C GLN A 17 -48.58 -3.05 -33.05
N ALA A 18 -49.32 -4.03 -32.51
CA ALA A 18 -48.85 -5.05 -31.56
C ALA A 18 -48.06 -6.19 -32.23
N GLY A 19 -47.04 -5.87 -33.02
CA GLY A 19 -46.06 -6.86 -33.49
C GLY A 19 -45.06 -7.15 -32.38
N GLY A 20 -44.90 -8.42 -31.97
CA GLY A 20 -44.04 -8.83 -30.86
C GLY A 20 -42.71 -8.07 -30.83
N ALA A 21 -42.46 -7.35 -29.73
CA ALA A 21 -41.36 -6.41 -29.63
C ALA A 21 -40.01 -7.14 -29.73
N THR A 22 -39.40 -7.11 -30.91
CA THR A 22 -38.01 -7.57 -31.10
C THR A 22 -37.05 -6.55 -30.47
N ASN A 23 -35.90 -7.00 -29.96
CA ASN A 23 -34.87 -6.11 -29.40
C ASN A 23 -34.49 -4.97 -30.36
N ALA A 24 -34.43 -5.24 -31.67
CA ALA A 24 -34.13 -4.25 -32.70
C ALA A 24 -35.22 -3.17 -32.87
N HIS A 25 -36.48 -3.47 -32.53
CA HIS A 25 -37.55 -2.49 -32.54
C HIS A 25 -37.46 -1.55 -31.32
N GLN A 26 -37.20 -2.11 -30.14
CA GLN A 26 -36.99 -1.31 -28.91
C GLN A 26 -35.78 -0.37 -29.03
N GLN A 27 -34.68 -0.85 -29.64
CA GLN A 27 -33.49 -0.04 -29.90
C GLN A 27 -33.79 1.19 -30.77
N ARG A 28 -34.54 1.00 -31.86
CA ARG A 28 -34.93 2.11 -32.76
C ARG A 28 -35.81 3.14 -32.06
N ARG A 29 -36.82 2.69 -31.32
CA ARG A 29 -37.68 3.57 -30.51
C ARG A 29 -36.87 4.39 -29.50
N ALA A 30 -35.90 3.75 -28.84
CA ALA A 30 -35.03 4.42 -27.88
C ALA A 30 -34.16 5.51 -28.52
N LEU A 31 -33.61 5.26 -29.73
CA LEU A 31 -32.85 6.27 -30.47
C LEU A 31 -33.71 7.49 -30.82
N GLU A 32 -34.93 7.28 -31.32
CA GLU A 32 -35.83 8.39 -31.67
C GLU A 32 -36.24 9.20 -30.43
N ILE A 33 -36.57 8.53 -29.32
CA ILE A 33 -36.90 9.22 -28.07
C ILE A 33 -35.69 10.02 -27.57
N ALA A 34 -34.48 9.48 -27.65
CA ALA A 34 -33.27 10.18 -27.24
C ALA A 34 -33.05 11.45 -28.06
N ARG A 35 -33.28 11.40 -29.39
CA ARG A 35 -33.20 12.59 -30.26
C ARG A 35 -34.23 13.64 -29.86
N LEU A 36 -35.49 13.22 -29.68
CA LEU A 36 -36.56 14.12 -29.24
C LEU A 36 -36.23 14.80 -27.91
N ILE A 37 -35.75 14.04 -26.92
CA ILE A 37 -35.37 14.59 -25.61
C ILE A 37 -34.21 15.58 -25.75
N GLN A 38 -33.17 15.25 -26.53
CA GLN A 38 -32.04 16.15 -26.73
C GLN A 38 -32.46 17.44 -27.44
N SER A 39 -33.28 17.37 -28.50
CA SER A 39 -33.80 18.56 -29.17
C SER A 39 -34.61 19.44 -28.21
N ARG A 40 -35.49 18.82 -27.39
CA ARG A 40 -36.26 19.53 -26.36
C ARG A 40 -35.37 20.13 -25.28
N ALA A 41 -34.31 19.43 -24.88
CA ALA A 41 -33.35 19.93 -23.91
C ALA A 41 -32.62 21.17 -24.42
N THR A 42 -32.22 21.20 -25.69
CA THR A 42 -31.60 22.38 -26.34
C THR A 42 -32.55 23.58 -26.36
N GLU A 43 -33.84 23.37 -26.62
CA GLU A 43 -34.86 24.43 -26.54
C GLU A 43 -35.02 25.00 -25.12
N LEU A 44 -34.97 24.12 -24.11
CA LEU A 44 -35.14 24.46 -22.70
C LEU A 44 -33.88 25.05 -22.06
N GLN A 45 -32.77 25.12 -22.77
CA GLN A 45 -31.49 25.58 -22.26
C GLN A 45 -31.45 27.12 -22.14
N THR A 46 -31.15 27.62 -20.95
CA THR A 46 -31.05 29.06 -20.68
C THR A 46 -29.70 29.64 -21.11
N PRO A 47 -29.59 30.97 -21.32
CA PRO A 47 -28.31 31.61 -21.65
C PRO A 47 -27.21 31.38 -20.59
N GLN A 48 -27.57 31.45 -19.30
CA GLN A 48 -26.65 31.20 -18.19
C GLN A 48 -26.15 29.74 -18.19
N GLU A 49 -27.03 28.77 -18.45
CA GLU A 49 -26.62 27.37 -18.57
C GLU A 49 -25.72 27.13 -19.79
N ARG A 50 -25.87 27.89 -20.89
CA ARG A 50 -24.94 27.82 -22.03
C ARG A 50 -23.55 28.32 -21.67
N GLU A 51 -23.47 29.43 -20.93
CA GLU A 51 -22.19 29.99 -20.47
C GLU A 51 -21.45 29.03 -19.53
N GLN A 52 -22.14 28.51 -18.50
CA GLN A 52 -21.59 27.50 -17.58
C GLN A 52 -21.13 26.23 -18.31
N GLN A 53 -21.84 25.80 -19.35
CA GLN A 53 -21.46 24.64 -20.15
C GLN A 53 -20.21 24.87 -21.00
N GLN A 54 -20.07 26.07 -21.60
CA GLN A 54 -18.87 26.43 -22.34
C GLN A 54 -17.65 26.45 -21.45
N GLU A 55 -17.80 26.90 -20.20
CA GLU A 55 -16.76 26.79 -19.19
C GLU A 55 -16.44 25.31 -18.93
N LEU A 56 -17.40 24.50 -18.46
CA LEU A 56 -17.15 23.09 -18.13
C LEU A 56 -16.52 22.32 -19.30
N ASP A 57 -16.99 22.52 -20.53
CA ASP A 57 -16.44 21.85 -21.71
C ASP A 57 -14.94 22.14 -21.91
N GLN A 58 -14.48 23.37 -21.67
CA GLN A 58 -13.05 23.71 -21.73
C GLN A 58 -12.21 22.96 -20.67
N LEU A 59 -12.76 22.73 -19.47
CA LEU A 59 -12.12 21.94 -18.41
C LEU A 59 -11.99 20.47 -18.81
N ILE A 60 -13.05 19.92 -19.40
CA ILE A 60 -13.15 18.49 -19.73
C ILE A 60 -12.25 18.12 -20.93
N GLN A 61 -12.14 19.02 -21.91
CA GLN A 61 -11.35 18.77 -23.11
C GLN A 61 -9.83 18.86 -22.89
N ASN A 62 -9.36 19.51 -21.82
CA ASN A 62 -7.94 19.69 -21.52
C ASN A 62 -7.54 18.96 -20.22
N PRO A 63 -6.93 17.75 -20.29
CA PRO A 63 -6.54 16.99 -19.11
C PRO A 63 -5.57 17.71 -18.16
N SER A 64 -4.71 18.59 -18.69
CA SER A 64 -3.82 19.43 -17.88
C SER A 64 -4.61 20.40 -17.00
N ASP A 65 -5.61 21.08 -17.56
CA ASP A 65 -6.41 22.08 -16.86
C ASP A 65 -7.22 21.44 -15.74
N LYS A 66 -7.72 20.22 -15.99
CA LYS A 66 -8.37 19.39 -14.96
C LYS A 66 -7.42 19.02 -13.83
N ALA A 67 -6.20 18.57 -14.14
CA ALA A 67 -5.21 18.23 -13.13
C ALA A 67 -4.86 19.45 -12.25
N THR A 68 -4.74 20.63 -12.86
CA THR A 68 -4.50 21.88 -12.13
C THR A 68 -5.67 22.25 -11.23
N VAL A 69 -6.91 22.22 -11.72
CA VAL A 69 -8.09 22.54 -10.88
C VAL A 69 -8.23 21.56 -9.73
N THR A 70 -8.00 20.26 -9.97
CA THR A 70 -7.94 19.24 -8.92
C THR A 70 -6.87 19.58 -7.89
N SER A 71 -5.64 19.92 -8.32
CA SER A 71 -4.53 20.25 -7.43
C SER A 71 -4.79 21.52 -6.62
N ILE A 72 -5.33 22.57 -7.23
CA ILE A 72 -5.70 23.82 -6.54
C ILE A 72 -6.74 23.54 -5.47
N THR A 73 -7.79 22.78 -5.83
CA THR A 73 -8.89 22.47 -4.92
C THR A 73 -8.37 21.62 -3.75
N ASP A 74 -7.64 20.56 -4.05
CA ASP A 74 -7.18 19.58 -3.07
C ASP A 74 -6.01 20.07 -2.21
N GLN A 75 -5.06 20.82 -2.75
CA GLN A 75 -3.78 21.09 -2.05
C GLN A 75 -3.67 22.52 -1.51
N ALA A 76 -4.12 23.53 -2.28
CA ALA A 76 -3.75 24.92 -2.01
C ALA A 76 -4.31 25.46 -0.68
N PHE A 77 -5.46 24.97 -0.22
CA PHE A 77 -6.17 25.54 0.94
C PHE A 77 -6.22 24.62 2.16
N ARG A 78 -5.31 23.64 2.25
CA ARG A 78 -5.22 22.71 3.41
C ARG A 78 -4.65 23.34 4.67
N SER A 79 -3.71 24.26 4.50
CA SER A 79 -3.14 25.05 5.60
C SER A 79 -4.08 26.18 6.02
N ASN A 80 -4.17 26.45 7.31
CA ASN A 80 -4.84 27.61 7.88
C ASN A 80 -4.02 28.90 7.74
N SER A 81 -2.71 28.79 7.51
CA SER A 81 -1.84 29.94 7.22
C SER A 81 -2.09 30.50 5.82
N PRO A 82 -2.56 31.76 5.66
CA PRO A 82 -2.78 32.36 4.35
C PRO A 82 -1.51 32.43 3.51
N ARG A 83 -0.35 32.58 4.16
CA ARG A 83 0.96 32.62 3.49
C ARG A 83 1.28 31.27 2.85
N ARG A 84 1.11 30.17 3.59
CA ARG A 84 1.42 28.83 3.08
C ARG A 84 0.42 28.37 2.03
N SER A 85 -0.87 28.71 2.19
CA SER A 85 -1.87 28.45 1.15
C SER A 85 -1.56 29.16 -0.16
N MET A 86 -1.12 30.42 -0.06
CA MET A 86 -0.83 31.23 -1.24
C MET A 86 0.48 30.83 -1.91
N ASP A 87 1.49 30.47 -1.12
CA ASP A 87 2.73 29.86 -1.63
C ASP A 87 2.44 28.58 -2.42
N GLN A 88 1.63 27.67 -1.86
CA GLN A 88 1.24 26.45 -2.56
C GLN A 88 0.40 26.72 -3.81
N LEU A 89 -0.53 27.69 -3.76
CA LEU A 89 -1.30 28.09 -4.93
C LEU A 89 -0.39 28.60 -6.06
N ILE A 90 0.56 29.49 -5.74
CA ILE A 90 1.51 30.03 -6.71
C ILE A 90 2.35 28.91 -7.31
N HIS A 91 2.87 28.00 -6.48
CA HIS A 91 3.65 26.85 -6.93
C HIS A 91 2.86 25.96 -7.91
N ILE A 92 1.61 25.61 -7.59
CA ILE A 92 0.75 24.84 -8.49
C ILE A 92 0.56 25.56 -9.83
N LEU A 93 0.34 26.88 -9.81
CA LEU A 93 0.19 27.69 -11.02
C LEU A 93 1.50 27.83 -11.81
N ASP A 94 2.65 27.79 -11.15
CA ASP A 94 3.97 27.82 -11.80
C ASP A 94 4.31 26.49 -12.47
N VAL A 95 4.05 25.37 -11.81
CA VAL A 95 4.33 24.03 -12.32
C VAL A 95 3.32 23.59 -13.39
N GLN A 96 2.03 23.83 -13.15
CA GLN A 96 0.95 23.31 -13.99
C GLN A 96 0.32 24.36 -14.92
N GLY A 97 0.64 25.64 -14.73
CA GLY A 97 0.08 26.76 -15.50
C GLY A 97 -1.30 27.20 -15.02
N ILE A 98 -1.77 28.35 -15.50
CA ILE A 98 -3.13 28.86 -15.21
C ILE A 98 -4.13 28.11 -16.12
N PRO A 99 -5.16 27.47 -15.55
CA PRO A 99 -6.16 26.74 -16.34
C PRO A 99 -6.89 27.64 -17.32
N ARG A 100 -7.16 27.14 -18.52
CA ARG A 100 -7.93 27.88 -19.53
C ARG A 100 -9.43 27.83 -19.20
N PHE A 101 -9.89 26.92 -18.36
CA PHE A 101 -11.27 26.90 -17.89
C PHE A 101 -11.78 28.25 -17.35
N PHE A 102 -10.95 28.99 -16.62
CA PHE A 102 -11.34 30.23 -15.96
C PHE A 102 -11.70 31.35 -16.96
N SER A 103 -12.63 32.23 -16.55
CA SER A 103 -13.01 33.41 -17.33
C SER A 103 -11.80 34.32 -17.61
N ARG A 104 -11.88 35.19 -18.62
CA ARG A 104 -10.75 36.11 -18.93
C ARG A 104 -10.37 36.99 -17.74
N ILE A 105 -11.34 37.36 -16.92
CA ILE A 105 -11.15 38.12 -15.69
C ILE A 105 -10.41 37.26 -14.66
N ASP A 106 -10.90 36.03 -14.41
CA ASP A 106 -10.31 35.11 -13.44
C ASP A 106 -8.89 34.70 -13.83
N ARG A 107 -8.60 34.48 -15.12
CA ARG A 107 -7.23 34.24 -15.59
C ARG A 107 -6.31 35.44 -15.34
N THR A 108 -6.82 36.65 -15.54
CA THR A 108 -6.05 37.88 -15.26
C THR A 108 -5.80 38.03 -13.76
N LEU A 109 -6.81 37.71 -12.92
CA LEU A 109 -6.68 37.69 -11.46
C LEU A 109 -5.68 36.63 -11.00
N LEU A 110 -5.75 35.40 -11.52
CA LEU A 110 -4.80 34.34 -11.21
C LEU A 110 -3.38 34.68 -11.69
N GLN A 111 -3.23 35.37 -12.82
CA GLN A 111 -1.93 35.88 -13.28
C GLN A 111 -1.42 37.00 -12.35
N GLY A 112 -2.32 37.85 -11.84
CA GLY A 112 -2.00 38.84 -10.81
C GLY A 112 -1.59 38.19 -9.49
N ILE A 113 -2.28 37.14 -9.05
CA ILE A 113 -1.97 36.36 -7.85
C ILE A 113 -0.64 35.62 -8.01
N ARG A 114 -0.39 35.04 -9.18
CA ARG A 114 0.90 34.41 -9.50
C ARG A 114 2.06 35.41 -9.41
N SER A 115 1.89 36.63 -9.90
CA SER A 115 2.93 37.66 -9.91
C SER A 115 3.08 38.44 -8.59
N PHE A 116 1.98 38.64 -7.84
CA PHE A 116 1.93 39.56 -6.69
C PHE A 116 1.23 39.00 -5.45
N GLY A 117 0.60 37.82 -5.52
CA GLY A 117 -0.19 37.23 -4.43
C GLY A 117 0.61 36.94 -3.16
N GLY A 118 1.92 36.71 -3.30
CA GLY A 118 2.85 36.54 -2.18
C GLY A 118 3.06 37.81 -1.33
N TYR A 119 2.75 39.01 -1.84
CA TYR A 119 2.96 40.27 -1.10
C TYR A 119 1.82 40.59 -0.12
N LEU A 120 0.60 40.10 -0.36
CA LEU A 120 -0.58 40.31 0.51
C LEU A 120 -1.42 39.03 0.69
N PRO A 121 -0.82 37.94 1.22
CA PRO A 121 -1.47 36.64 1.29
C PRO A 121 -2.74 36.64 2.18
N GLY A 122 -2.78 37.49 3.21
CA GLY A 122 -3.92 37.62 4.12
C GLY A 122 -5.20 38.16 3.46
N VAL A 123 -5.10 38.80 2.29
CA VAL A 123 -6.25 39.27 1.51
C VAL A 123 -6.54 38.33 0.34
N ALA A 124 -5.50 37.88 -0.37
CA ALA A 124 -5.67 37.04 -1.55
C ALA A 124 -6.24 35.65 -1.21
N ALA A 125 -5.78 34.99 -0.14
CA ALA A 125 -6.19 33.61 0.16
C ALA A 125 -7.68 33.46 0.49
N PRO A 126 -8.26 34.29 1.39
CA PRO A 126 -9.68 34.21 1.69
C PRO A 126 -10.56 34.48 0.46
N LEU A 127 -10.18 35.46 -0.38
CA LEU A 127 -10.94 35.80 -1.59
C LEU A 127 -11.00 34.65 -2.60
N VAL A 128 -9.86 33.99 -2.87
CA VAL A 128 -9.82 32.84 -3.78
C VAL A 128 -10.59 31.66 -3.20
N LYS A 129 -10.40 31.36 -1.91
CA LYS A 129 -11.12 30.27 -1.22
C LYS A 129 -12.63 30.47 -1.28
N GLU A 130 -13.10 31.69 -0.97
CA GLU A 130 -14.52 32.03 -0.99
C GLU A 130 -15.11 31.95 -2.41
N LYS A 131 -14.40 32.47 -3.41
CA LYS A 131 -14.81 32.38 -4.82
C LYS A 131 -14.93 30.91 -5.26
N MET A 132 -13.96 30.06 -4.92
CA MET A 132 -14.02 28.63 -5.22
C MET A 132 -15.22 27.96 -4.57
N GLN A 133 -15.47 28.21 -3.28
CA GLN A 133 -16.63 27.68 -2.56
C GLN A 133 -17.94 28.08 -3.24
N ARG A 134 -18.10 29.35 -3.62
CA ARG A 134 -19.31 29.84 -4.31
C ARG A 134 -19.51 29.16 -5.67
N GLU A 135 -18.47 28.98 -6.47
CA GLU A 135 -18.58 28.30 -7.77
C GLU A 135 -18.97 26.82 -7.62
N THR A 136 -18.44 26.14 -6.59
CA THR A 136 -18.75 24.73 -6.32
C THR A 136 -20.11 24.49 -5.65
N ALA A 137 -20.73 25.52 -5.07
CA ALA A 137 -22.03 25.42 -4.40
C ALA A 137 -23.18 25.00 -5.35
N ASN A 138 -22.98 25.15 -6.67
CA ASN A 138 -23.92 24.65 -7.68
C ASN A 138 -23.89 23.12 -7.83
N VAL A 139 -22.85 22.45 -7.33
CA VAL A 139 -22.65 20.99 -7.40
C VAL A 139 -22.80 20.34 -6.03
N ILE A 140 -22.43 21.02 -4.96
CA ILE A 140 -22.61 20.57 -3.57
C ILE A 140 -23.47 21.58 -2.83
N LEU A 141 -24.62 21.13 -2.33
CA LEU A 141 -25.52 21.98 -1.57
C LEU A 141 -24.93 22.30 -0.18
N PRO A 142 -25.17 23.52 0.34
CA PRO A 142 -24.92 23.81 1.76
C PRO A 142 -25.79 22.89 2.63
N ALA A 143 -25.16 22.17 3.57
CA ALA A 143 -25.84 21.27 4.50
C ALA A 143 -26.35 21.96 5.78
N GLU A 144 -26.18 23.27 5.89
CA GLU A 144 -26.78 24.09 6.94
C GLU A 144 -28.31 24.05 6.82
N ASP A 145 -29.00 23.76 7.92
CA ASP A 145 -30.44 23.47 7.93
C ASP A 145 -31.27 24.53 7.19
N ASP A 146 -31.04 25.82 7.43
CA ASP A 146 -31.80 26.91 6.80
C ASP A 146 -31.70 26.88 5.27
N HIS A 147 -30.47 26.76 4.75
CA HIS A 147 -30.21 26.75 3.31
C HIS A 147 -30.69 25.45 2.65
N LEU A 148 -30.48 24.31 3.33
CA LEU A 148 -30.92 23.01 2.83
C LEU A 148 -32.44 22.94 2.76
N ILE A 149 -33.15 23.37 3.80
CA ILE A 149 -34.61 23.40 3.86
C ILE A 149 -35.19 24.29 2.77
N GLU A 150 -34.66 25.51 2.61
CA GLU A 150 -35.09 26.43 1.57
C GLU A 150 -34.92 25.82 0.16
N HIS A 151 -33.77 25.20 -0.09
CA HIS A 151 -33.51 24.53 -1.36
C HIS A 151 -34.46 23.36 -1.61
N LEU A 152 -34.65 22.47 -0.63
CA LEU A 152 -35.53 21.32 -0.75
C LEU A 152 -36.99 21.74 -0.96
N ALA A 153 -37.48 22.76 -0.23
CA ALA A 153 -38.84 23.29 -0.40
C ALA A 153 -39.05 23.92 -1.78
N SER A 154 -38.05 24.62 -2.32
CA SER A 154 -38.07 25.17 -3.68
C SER A 154 -38.18 24.07 -4.73
N ARG A 155 -37.41 22.98 -4.60
CA ARG A 155 -37.48 21.83 -5.50
C ARG A 155 -38.79 21.06 -5.39
N GLN A 156 -39.33 20.91 -4.20
CA GLN A 156 -40.64 20.30 -3.98
C GLN A 156 -41.75 21.11 -4.67
N THR A 157 -41.69 22.44 -4.60
CA THR A 157 -42.64 23.34 -5.29
C THR A 157 -42.55 23.20 -6.82
N ALA A 158 -41.36 22.90 -7.35
CA ALA A 158 -41.13 22.62 -8.76
C ALA A 158 -41.57 21.19 -9.19
N GLY A 159 -42.17 20.40 -8.28
CA GLY A 159 -42.61 19.03 -8.56
C GLY A 159 -41.46 18.02 -8.66
N LEU A 160 -40.31 18.32 -8.05
CA LEU A 160 -39.11 17.47 -8.05
C LEU A 160 -38.96 16.76 -6.71
N ARG A 161 -38.48 15.51 -6.74
CA ARG A 161 -38.14 14.73 -5.55
C ARG A 161 -36.63 14.76 -5.35
N MET A 162 -36.19 14.77 -4.09
CA MET A 162 -34.77 14.90 -3.74
C MET A 162 -34.30 13.71 -2.90
N ASN A 163 -33.12 13.19 -3.23
CA ASN A 163 -32.36 12.24 -2.43
C ASN A 163 -31.15 12.92 -1.82
N VAL A 164 -31.20 13.21 -0.53
CA VAL A 164 -30.13 13.89 0.18
C VAL A 164 -29.00 12.90 0.47
N ASN A 165 -27.76 13.28 0.17
CA ASN A 165 -26.57 12.55 0.61
C ASN A 165 -25.65 13.50 1.38
N LEU A 166 -25.41 13.22 2.66
CA LEU A 166 -24.51 14.02 3.48
C LEU A 166 -23.05 13.64 3.22
N LEU A 167 -22.31 14.55 2.60
CA LEU A 167 -20.86 14.51 2.49
C LEU A 167 -20.22 15.01 3.79
N GLY A 168 -18.99 14.60 4.04
CA GLY A 168 -18.22 15.00 5.21
C GLY A 168 -16.95 14.18 5.31
N GLU A 169 -16.33 14.24 6.49
CA GLU A 169 -15.09 13.54 6.82
C GLU A 169 -15.16 12.04 6.58
N MET A 170 -13.99 11.44 6.38
CA MET A 170 -13.85 10.00 6.34
C MET A 170 -14.09 9.46 7.74
N VAL A 171 -15.03 8.53 7.87
CA VAL A 171 -15.38 7.93 9.17
C VAL A 171 -14.28 6.94 9.59
N LEU A 172 -13.33 7.41 10.39
CA LEU A 172 -12.18 6.61 10.88
C LEU A 172 -12.43 5.96 12.24
N GLY A 173 -13.32 6.54 13.05
CA GLY A 173 -13.67 6.08 14.39
C GLY A 173 -15.17 5.88 14.60
N GLU A 174 -15.50 5.16 15.68
CA GLU A 174 -16.86 4.85 16.10
C GLU A 174 -17.58 6.04 16.74
N GLY A 175 -16.83 6.97 17.33
CA GLY A 175 -17.36 8.26 17.77
C GLY A 175 -17.91 9.05 16.59
N GLU A 176 -17.13 9.20 15.52
CA GLU A 176 -17.56 9.86 14.29
C GLU A 176 -18.71 9.12 13.60
N ALA A 177 -18.65 7.79 13.50
CA ALA A 177 -19.76 6.97 12.96
C ALA A 177 -21.06 7.22 13.73
N SER A 178 -20.98 7.30 15.06
CA SER A 178 -22.13 7.58 15.92
C SER A 178 -22.66 9.00 15.73
N GLN A 179 -21.78 9.99 15.55
CA GLN A 179 -22.19 11.36 15.22
C GLN A 179 -22.86 11.43 13.84
N ARG A 180 -22.33 10.72 12.84
CA ARG A 180 -22.90 10.63 11.49
C ARG A 180 -24.30 10.01 11.53
N LEU A 181 -24.48 8.94 12.29
CA LEU A 181 -25.79 8.32 12.52
C LEU A 181 -26.79 9.31 13.15
N LYS A 182 -26.37 10.09 14.15
CA LYS A 182 -27.22 11.14 14.74
C LYS A 182 -27.62 12.22 13.72
N LYS A 183 -26.69 12.66 12.86
CA LYS A 183 -26.98 13.60 11.77
C LYS A 183 -28.03 13.05 10.80
N TYR A 184 -27.95 11.76 10.45
CA TYR A 184 -28.96 11.12 9.62
C TYR A 184 -30.34 11.04 10.29
N LEU A 185 -30.40 10.69 11.58
CA LEU A 185 -31.66 10.69 12.33
C LEU A 185 -32.29 12.09 12.38
N HIS A 186 -31.49 13.14 12.57
CA HIS A 186 -31.95 14.54 12.50
C HIS A 186 -32.54 14.88 11.13
N LEU A 187 -31.83 14.58 10.04
CA LEU A 187 -32.32 14.82 8.67
C LEU A 187 -33.64 14.08 8.39
N LEU A 188 -33.80 12.87 8.94
CA LEU A 188 -35.06 12.12 8.82
C LEU A 188 -36.21 12.73 9.61
N SER A 189 -35.96 13.65 10.54
CA SER A 189 -37.01 14.40 11.23
C SER A 189 -37.53 15.60 10.42
N LEU A 190 -36.71 16.15 9.49
CA LEU A 190 -37.06 17.33 8.68
C LEU A 190 -38.17 17.02 7.67
N LYS A 191 -39.24 17.83 7.63
CA LYS A 191 -40.43 17.53 6.81
C LYS A 191 -40.16 17.56 5.29
N GLU A 192 -39.12 18.25 4.86
CA GLU A 192 -38.71 18.43 3.46
C GLU A 192 -37.91 17.23 2.91
N VAL A 193 -37.40 16.35 3.78
CA VAL A 193 -36.58 15.20 3.36
C VAL A 193 -37.48 13.99 3.08
N GLU A 194 -37.60 13.59 1.82
CA GLU A 194 -38.29 12.35 1.42
C GLU A 194 -37.35 11.13 1.42
N VAL A 195 -36.16 11.29 0.82
CA VAL A 195 -35.21 10.20 0.56
C VAL A 195 -33.82 10.58 1.05
N LEU A 196 -33.15 9.64 1.72
CA LEU A 196 -31.79 9.81 2.23
C LEU A 196 -30.90 8.64 1.76
N SER A 197 -29.74 8.97 1.18
CA SER A 197 -28.69 8.00 0.85
C SER A 197 -27.67 7.89 1.98
N VAL A 198 -27.34 6.65 2.35
CA VAL A 198 -26.42 6.30 3.43
C VAL A 198 -25.48 5.21 2.95
N LYS A 199 -24.23 5.20 3.43
CA LYS A 199 -23.25 4.13 3.17
C LYS A 199 -22.99 3.35 4.43
N ILE A 200 -22.70 2.05 4.31
CA ILE A 200 -22.37 1.24 5.48
C ILE A 200 -21.10 1.75 6.19
N SER A 201 -20.13 2.27 5.45
CA SER A 201 -18.91 2.90 5.99
C SER A 201 -19.17 4.15 6.83
N ASN A 202 -20.30 4.82 6.62
CA ASN A 202 -20.74 5.94 7.47
C ASN A 202 -21.43 5.45 8.76
N LEU A 203 -21.86 4.19 8.78
CA LEU A 203 -22.55 3.58 9.91
C LEU A 203 -21.62 2.80 10.81
N TYR A 204 -20.46 2.33 10.34
CA TYR A 204 -19.50 1.57 11.14
C TYR A 204 -18.10 1.78 10.55
N SER A 205 -17.15 2.23 11.37
CA SER A 205 -15.79 2.56 10.92
C SER A 205 -14.91 1.32 10.74
N GLN A 206 -15.20 0.23 11.46
CA GLN A 206 -14.35 -0.97 11.52
C GLN A 206 -14.83 -2.09 10.58
N ILE A 207 -15.40 -1.75 9.42
CA ILE A 207 -15.82 -2.74 8.41
C ILE A 207 -14.61 -3.46 7.84
N THR A 208 -14.69 -4.78 7.76
CA THR A 208 -13.70 -5.61 7.10
C THR A 208 -14.34 -6.85 6.50
N SER A 209 -13.90 -7.25 5.31
CA SER A 209 -14.39 -8.44 4.59
C SER A 209 -14.11 -9.73 5.35
N ILE A 210 -12.99 -9.79 6.09
CA ILE A 210 -12.63 -10.99 6.87
C ILE A 210 -13.61 -11.25 8.03
N ALA A 211 -14.18 -10.21 8.64
CA ALA A 211 -15.06 -10.29 9.81
C ALA A 211 -16.53 -10.05 9.46
N MET A 212 -16.94 -10.45 8.25
CA MET A 212 -18.29 -10.17 7.76
C MET A 212 -19.39 -10.69 8.70
N LYS A 213 -19.18 -11.84 9.36
CA LYS A 213 -20.17 -12.43 10.28
C LYS A 213 -20.40 -11.53 11.51
N GLU A 214 -19.37 -10.84 11.98
CA GLU A 214 -19.37 -9.93 13.13
C GLU A 214 -19.81 -8.51 12.76
N CYS A 215 -19.41 -8.00 11.59
CA CYS A 215 -19.79 -6.65 11.14
C CYS A 215 -21.28 -6.53 10.83
N ILE A 216 -21.89 -7.58 10.24
CA ILE A 216 -23.28 -7.54 9.77
C ILE A 216 -24.28 -7.20 10.90
N PRO A 217 -24.26 -7.85 12.08
CA PRO A 217 -25.19 -7.53 13.17
C PRO A 217 -25.12 -6.06 13.62
N ILE A 218 -23.92 -5.49 13.73
CA ILE A 218 -23.71 -4.09 14.14
C ILE A 218 -24.34 -3.14 13.11
N LEU A 219 -24.04 -3.37 11.84
CA LEU A 219 -24.59 -2.61 10.73
C LEU A 219 -26.11 -2.75 10.64
N CYS A 220 -26.65 -3.96 10.84
CA CYS A 220 -28.09 -4.21 10.88
C CYS A 220 -28.78 -3.38 11.97
N ALA A 221 -28.25 -3.33 13.19
CA ALA A 221 -28.83 -2.56 14.29
C ALA A 221 -28.85 -1.04 14.00
N ARG A 222 -27.76 -0.51 13.40
CA ARG A 222 -27.66 0.91 13.04
C ARG A 222 -28.58 1.27 11.87
N LEU A 223 -28.66 0.42 10.85
CA LEU A 223 -29.58 0.60 9.72
C LEU A 223 -31.04 0.47 10.15
N GLU A 224 -31.36 -0.46 11.05
CA GLU A 224 -32.69 -0.61 11.64
C GLU A 224 -33.15 0.69 12.31
N SER A 225 -32.25 1.34 13.05
CA SER A 225 -32.55 2.63 13.71
C SER A 225 -32.98 3.69 12.68
N LEU A 226 -32.27 3.78 11.55
CA LEU A 226 -32.64 4.69 10.45
C LEU A 226 -33.97 4.32 9.80
N LEU A 227 -34.20 3.04 9.52
CA LEU A 227 -35.44 2.59 8.87
C LEU A 227 -36.67 2.79 9.75
N ARG A 228 -36.53 2.58 11.07
CA ARG A 228 -37.60 2.87 12.03
C ARG A 228 -37.91 4.36 12.07
N GLU A 229 -36.89 5.21 12.10
CA GLU A 229 -37.08 6.66 12.10
C GLU A 229 -37.73 7.16 10.80
N ALA A 230 -37.28 6.65 9.66
CA ALA A 230 -37.87 6.93 8.35
C ALA A 230 -39.34 6.47 8.24
N THR A 231 -39.74 5.44 8.99
CA THR A 231 -41.12 4.95 9.04
C THR A 231 -42.00 5.79 9.97
N ARG A 232 -41.43 6.34 11.06
CA ARG A 232 -42.14 7.22 12.01
C ARG A 232 -42.51 8.56 11.40
N HIS A 233 -41.60 9.15 10.62
CA HIS A 233 -41.82 10.43 9.95
C HIS A 233 -42.39 10.23 8.55
N GLN A 234 -43.41 11.02 8.20
CA GLN A 234 -44.02 10.98 6.88
C GLN A 234 -43.62 12.21 6.06
N TYR A 235 -43.48 12.03 4.76
CA TYR A 235 -43.28 13.09 3.78
C TYR A 235 -44.59 13.35 3.04
N LYS A 236 -44.94 14.63 2.87
CA LYS A 236 -46.12 15.05 2.12
C LYS A 236 -45.75 15.25 0.65
N GLN A 237 -46.27 14.39 -0.22
CA GLN A 237 -46.09 14.51 -1.66
C GLN A 237 -46.89 15.70 -2.24
N PRO A 238 -46.54 16.20 -3.44
CA PRO A 238 -47.24 17.32 -4.08
C PRO A 238 -48.74 17.09 -4.30
N ASP A 239 -49.18 15.84 -4.42
CA ASP A 239 -50.59 15.44 -4.54
C ASP A 239 -51.35 15.44 -3.19
N GLY A 240 -50.65 15.72 -2.08
CA GLY A 240 -51.20 15.71 -0.72
C GLY A 240 -51.10 14.37 0.00
N CYS A 241 -50.66 13.31 -0.67
CA CYS A 241 -50.49 11.99 -0.06
C CYS A 241 -49.31 11.99 0.92
N HIS A 242 -49.46 11.28 2.03
CA HIS A 242 -48.38 11.09 2.99
C HIS A 242 -47.75 9.73 2.76
N VAL A 243 -46.43 9.72 2.58
CA VAL A 243 -45.65 8.51 2.37
C VAL A 243 -44.56 8.40 3.43
N ALA A 244 -44.24 7.18 3.84
CA ALA A 244 -43.06 6.95 4.67
C ALA A 244 -41.80 7.42 3.93
N LYS A 245 -40.81 7.90 4.66
CA LYS A 245 -39.52 8.27 4.07
C LYS A 245 -38.74 7.02 3.63
N MET A 246 -37.79 7.21 2.73
CA MET A 246 -37.04 6.10 2.13
C MET A 246 -35.54 6.22 2.40
N ILE A 247 -34.90 5.12 2.78
CA ILE A 247 -33.45 5.03 2.93
C ILE A 247 -32.85 4.28 1.74
N TYR A 248 -31.83 4.86 1.12
CA TYR A 248 -30.94 4.18 0.16
C TYR A 248 -29.65 3.75 0.84
N LEU A 249 -29.24 2.50 0.58
CA LEU A 249 -27.84 2.10 0.76
C LEU A 249 -27.07 2.34 -0.54
N ASP A 250 -26.18 3.33 -0.51
CA ASP A 250 -25.21 3.61 -1.57
C ASP A 250 -24.01 2.65 -1.46
N MET A 251 -23.32 2.46 -2.59
CA MET A 251 -22.16 1.58 -2.71
C MET A 251 -21.03 2.31 -3.44
N GLU A 252 -19.81 2.17 -2.94
CA GLU A 252 -18.62 2.81 -3.51
C GLU A 252 -17.59 1.76 -3.95
N GLU A 253 -17.03 1.04 -3.00
CA GLU A 253 -15.93 0.09 -3.21
C GLU A 253 -16.45 -1.33 -3.44
N TYR A 254 -15.72 -2.12 -4.22
CA TYR A 254 -16.06 -3.51 -4.51
C TYR A 254 -16.15 -4.37 -3.23
N ARG A 255 -15.21 -4.17 -2.28
CA ARG A 255 -15.15 -4.92 -1.02
C ARG A 255 -16.40 -4.82 -0.16
N ASP A 256 -17.17 -3.74 -0.30
CA ASP A 256 -18.38 -3.50 0.48
C ASP A 256 -19.62 -4.16 -0.12
N MET A 257 -19.56 -4.65 -1.36
CA MET A 257 -20.77 -5.04 -2.09
C MET A 257 -21.53 -6.18 -1.43
N GLU A 258 -20.82 -7.23 -1.07
CA GLU A 258 -21.42 -8.41 -0.47
C GLU A 258 -22.02 -8.07 0.90
N ILE A 259 -21.26 -7.38 1.76
CA ILE A 259 -21.68 -6.96 3.10
C ILE A 259 -22.92 -6.06 3.01
N THR A 260 -22.90 -5.04 2.14
CA THR A 260 -24.03 -4.12 1.96
C THR A 260 -25.30 -4.86 1.57
N SER A 261 -25.21 -5.80 0.62
CA SER A 261 -26.37 -6.58 0.18
C SER A 261 -26.92 -7.49 1.28
N GLN A 262 -26.06 -8.10 2.11
CA GLN A 262 -26.48 -8.95 3.22
C GLN A 262 -27.09 -8.13 4.37
N VAL A 263 -26.47 -7.00 4.74
CA VAL A 263 -27.01 -6.08 5.75
C VAL A 263 -28.38 -5.60 5.33
N PHE A 264 -28.56 -5.21 4.07
CA PHE A 264 -29.85 -4.78 3.54
C PHE A 264 -30.94 -5.85 3.71
N MET A 265 -30.67 -7.07 3.24
CA MET A 265 -31.64 -8.18 3.33
C MET A 265 -31.95 -8.56 4.78
N LYS A 266 -30.92 -8.72 5.63
CA LYS A 266 -31.08 -9.16 7.03
C LYS A 266 -31.77 -8.11 7.89
N THR A 267 -31.48 -6.82 7.67
CA THR A 267 -32.15 -5.74 8.42
C THR A 267 -33.63 -5.70 8.09
N LEU A 268 -33.99 -5.76 6.81
CA LEU A 268 -35.39 -5.70 6.40
C LEU A 268 -36.21 -6.94 6.81
N GLN A 269 -35.56 -8.05 7.17
CA GLN A 269 -36.22 -9.22 7.76
C GLN A 269 -36.57 -9.05 9.25
N GLN A 270 -36.05 -8.02 9.92
CA GLN A 270 -36.36 -7.76 11.33
C GLN A 270 -37.84 -7.42 11.54
N THR A 271 -38.34 -7.79 12.72
CA THR A 271 -39.75 -7.59 13.08
C THR A 271 -40.13 -6.11 13.05
N GLY A 272 -41.22 -5.77 12.38
CA GLY A 272 -41.73 -4.40 12.27
C GLY A 272 -41.11 -3.56 11.14
N LEU A 273 -40.23 -4.12 10.31
CA LEU A 273 -39.69 -3.45 9.11
C LEU A 273 -40.29 -3.95 7.80
N HIS A 274 -41.40 -4.70 7.87
CA HIS A 274 -42.07 -5.31 6.71
C HIS A 274 -42.60 -4.26 5.73
N SER A 275 -43.11 -3.13 6.25
CA SER A 275 -43.63 -1.99 5.50
C SER A 275 -42.61 -0.87 5.21
N SER A 276 -41.35 -1.02 5.64
CA SER A 276 -40.34 0.03 5.46
C SER A 276 -39.96 0.20 4.00
N ARG A 277 -39.89 1.47 3.54
CA ARG A 277 -39.40 1.82 2.21
C ARG A 277 -37.88 1.88 2.24
N ALA A 278 -37.24 0.99 1.50
CA ALA A 278 -35.79 0.90 1.45
C ALA A 278 -35.30 0.59 0.03
N GLY A 279 -34.15 1.14 -0.31
CA GLY A 279 -33.48 0.87 -1.57
C GLY A 279 -32.00 0.59 -1.41
N ILE A 280 -31.42 -0.01 -2.45
CA ILE A 280 -30.00 -0.36 -2.53
C ILE A 280 -29.48 -0.02 -3.93
N ALA A 281 -28.28 0.54 -4.02
CA ALA A 281 -27.60 0.76 -5.29
C ALA A 281 -26.93 -0.53 -5.78
N LEU A 282 -26.77 -0.72 -7.10
CA LEU A 282 -25.85 -1.71 -7.67
C LEU A 282 -25.13 -1.10 -8.87
N GLN A 283 -23.85 -1.42 -9.00
CA GLN A 283 -22.95 -0.80 -9.97
C GLN A 283 -22.76 -1.72 -11.19
N ALA A 284 -23.28 -1.32 -12.35
CA ALA A 284 -23.27 -2.12 -13.58
C ALA A 284 -21.87 -2.32 -14.19
N TYR A 285 -20.86 -1.57 -13.77
CA TYR A 285 -19.47 -1.81 -14.15
C TYR A 285 -18.89 -3.09 -13.52
N LEU A 286 -19.57 -3.67 -12.51
CA LEU A 286 -19.20 -4.94 -11.90
C LEU A 286 -19.98 -6.06 -12.60
N PRO A 287 -19.32 -7.09 -13.14
CA PRO A 287 -20.02 -8.19 -13.80
C PRO A 287 -20.96 -8.94 -12.84
N ASP A 288 -20.52 -9.16 -11.61
CA ASP A 288 -21.21 -9.89 -10.54
C ASP A 288 -22.31 -9.09 -9.83
N ALA A 289 -22.44 -7.78 -10.09
CA ALA A 289 -23.61 -7.01 -9.66
C ALA A 289 -24.92 -7.60 -10.21
N HIS A 290 -24.90 -8.21 -11.40
CA HIS A 290 -26.08 -8.89 -11.94
C HIS A 290 -26.44 -10.16 -11.15
N SER A 291 -25.46 -10.86 -10.59
CA SER A 291 -25.68 -11.99 -9.69
C SER A 291 -26.29 -11.54 -8.37
N VAL A 292 -25.81 -10.43 -7.81
CA VAL A 292 -26.38 -9.81 -6.60
C VAL A 292 -27.82 -9.33 -6.86
N GLN A 293 -28.09 -8.71 -8.00
CA GLN A 293 -29.44 -8.32 -8.43
C GLN A 293 -30.40 -9.51 -8.41
N LYS A 294 -30.02 -10.64 -9.03
CA LYS A 294 -30.86 -11.85 -9.06
C LYS A 294 -31.20 -12.34 -7.66
N ARG A 295 -30.21 -12.38 -6.76
CA ARG A 295 -30.39 -12.79 -5.36
C ARG A 295 -31.33 -11.84 -4.61
N LEU A 296 -31.15 -10.53 -4.75
CA LEU A 296 -32.03 -9.52 -4.15
C LEU A 296 -33.46 -9.64 -4.67
N THR A 297 -33.66 -9.83 -5.97
CA THR A 297 -34.99 -10.02 -6.57
C THR A 297 -35.67 -11.29 -6.05
N GLN A 298 -34.96 -12.43 -5.99
CA GLN A 298 -35.51 -13.66 -5.45
C GLN A 298 -35.89 -13.53 -3.97
N TRP A 299 -35.06 -12.85 -3.18
CA TRP A 299 -35.35 -12.55 -1.78
C TRP A 299 -36.56 -11.62 -1.64
N ALA A 300 -36.64 -10.55 -2.44
CA ALA A 300 -37.74 -9.59 -2.42
C ALA A 300 -39.08 -10.22 -2.84
N LEU A 301 -39.08 -11.15 -3.80
CA LEU A 301 -40.27 -11.92 -4.17
C LEU A 301 -40.82 -12.72 -2.98
N LYS A 302 -39.95 -13.37 -2.20
CA LYS A 302 -40.34 -14.08 -0.97
C LYS A 302 -40.85 -13.11 0.11
N ARG A 303 -40.18 -11.96 0.26
CA ARG A 303 -40.63 -10.89 1.17
C ARG A 303 -42.06 -10.45 0.84
N MET A 304 -42.36 -10.19 -0.44
CA MET A 304 -43.71 -9.82 -0.90
C MET A 304 -44.76 -10.87 -0.58
N GLN A 305 -44.45 -12.15 -0.76
CA GLN A 305 -45.37 -13.26 -0.43
C GLN A 305 -45.78 -13.28 1.05
N THR A 306 -44.94 -12.72 1.93
CA THR A 306 -45.22 -12.62 3.37
C THR A 306 -45.81 -11.26 3.79
N GLY A 307 -46.30 -10.44 2.85
CA GLY A 307 -46.88 -9.11 3.13
C GLY A 307 -45.90 -7.93 2.99
N GLY A 308 -44.77 -8.16 2.32
CA GLY A 308 -43.66 -7.22 2.12
C GLY A 308 -44.04 -5.94 1.43
N TYR A 309 -43.36 -4.85 1.77
CA TYR A 309 -43.22 -3.74 0.84
C TYR A 309 -42.11 -4.04 -0.20
N PRO A 310 -42.31 -3.71 -1.49
CA PRO A 310 -41.28 -3.84 -2.52
C PRO A 310 -40.03 -3.02 -2.19
N ILE A 311 -38.85 -3.54 -2.54
CA ILE A 311 -37.61 -2.77 -2.42
C ILE A 311 -37.37 -1.94 -3.68
N THR A 312 -36.51 -0.93 -3.60
CA THR A 312 -36.05 -0.19 -4.79
C THR A 312 -34.59 -0.52 -5.10
N LEU A 313 -34.30 -0.95 -6.32
CA LEU A 313 -32.95 -1.20 -6.80
C LEU A 313 -32.51 -0.05 -7.71
N ARG A 314 -31.57 0.78 -7.24
CA ARG A 314 -30.95 1.82 -8.05
C ARG A 314 -29.82 1.21 -8.86
N ILE A 315 -29.94 1.20 -10.19
CA ILE A 315 -28.88 0.74 -11.08
C ILE A 315 -28.07 1.97 -11.49
N VAL A 316 -26.80 2.01 -11.12
CA VAL A 316 -25.81 3.00 -11.57
C VAL A 316 -24.79 2.32 -12.47
N LYS A 317 -24.01 3.09 -13.25
CA LYS A 317 -22.86 2.51 -13.96
C LYS A 317 -21.74 2.16 -12.98
N GLY A 318 -21.30 3.12 -12.19
CA GLY A 318 -20.22 2.96 -11.21
C GLY A 318 -19.39 4.24 -11.10
N ALA A 319 -18.79 4.46 -9.94
CA ALA A 319 -18.23 5.76 -9.54
C ALA A 319 -16.75 5.68 -9.12
N ASN A 320 -16.22 4.48 -8.90
CA ASN A 320 -14.93 4.27 -8.23
C ASN A 320 -13.86 3.64 -9.13
N MET A 321 -14.01 3.73 -10.47
CA MET A 321 -13.17 3.01 -11.43
C MET A 321 -11.67 3.22 -11.21
N GLU A 322 -11.22 4.47 -11.05
CA GLU A 322 -9.79 4.76 -10.92
C GLU A 322 -9.22 4.22 -9.60
N MET A 323 -9.96 4.28 -8.49
CA MET A 323 -9.53 3.64 -7.24
C MET A 323 -9.51 2.12 -7.34
N GLU A 324 -10.51 1.50 -7.98
CA GLU A 324 -10.52 0.05 -8.21
C GLU A 324 -9.33 -0.40 -9.07
N ARG A 325 -8.89 0.43 -10.02
CA ARG A 325 -7.67 0.21 -10.83
C ARG A 325 -6.41 0.30 -9.99
N VAL A 326 -6.29 1.35 -9.16
CA VAL A 326 -5.16 1.50 -8.23
C VAL A 326 -5.11 0.30 -7.28
N GLU A 327 -6.20 -0.01 -6.57
CA GLU A 327 -6.25 -1.13 -5.61
C GLU A 327 -5.83 -2.46 -6.26
N SER A 328 -6.35 -2.73 -7.46
CA SER A 328 -6.03 -3.96 -8.19
C SER A 328 -4.56 -4.01 -8.62
N SER A 329 -4.01 -2.88 -9.09
CA SER A 329 -2.58 -2.75 -9.43
C SER A 329 -1.70 -2.94 -8.20
N LEU A 330 -2.05 -2.36 -7.04
CA LEU A 330 -1.25 -2.47 -5.81
C LEU A 330 -1.32 -3.86 -5.17
N ALA A 331 -2.49 -4.53 -5.23
CA ALA A 331 -2.74 -5.82 -4.59
C ALA A 331 -2.40 -7.03 -5.48
N GLY A 332 -2.16 -6.81 -6.77
CA GLY A 332 -1.91 -7.90 -7.74
C GLY A 332 -3.19 -8.65 -8.11
N PHE A 333 -4.36 -8.05 -7.94
CA PHE A 333 -5.65 -8.65 -8.29
C PHE A 333 -6.10 -8.26 -9.70
N PRO A 334 -6.91 -9.10 -10.37
CA PRO A 334 -7.63 -8.64 -11.54
C PRO A 334 -8.56 -7.49 -11.16
N GLN A 335 -8.62 -6.45 -11.99
CA GLN A 335 -9.58 -5.37 -11.81
C GLN A 335 -11.02 -5.89 -11.71
N ALA A 336 -11.72 -5.51 -10.63
CA ALA A 336 -13.09 -5.95 -10.36
C ALA A 336 -14.11 -5.40 -11.38
N PRO A 337 -14.11 -4.10 -11.72
CA PRO A 337 -14.91 -3.59 -12.83
C PRO A 337 -14.48 -4.12 -14.20
N PHE A 338 -15.38 -4.02 -15.19
CA PHE A 338 -15.04 -4.19 -16.61
C PHE A 338 -13.94 -3.20 -17.05
N LYS A 339 -13.07 -3.63 -17.97
CA LYS A 339 -12.02 -2.76 -18.53
C LYS A 339 -12.56 -1.77 -19.55
N THR A 340 -13.66 -2.11 -20.22
CA THR A 340 -14.25 -1.24 -21.24
C THR A 340 -15.59 -0.67 -20.81
N LYS A 341 -15.83 0.56 -21.26
CA LYS A 341 -17.14 1.18 -21.08
C LYS A 341 -18.25 0.41 -21.81
N LEU A 342 -17.95 -0.14 -22.98
CA LEU A 342 -18.91 -0.90 -23.78
C LEU A 342 -19.50 -2.09 -22.99
N GLU A 343 -18.66 -2.82 -22.26
CA GLU A 343 -19.10 -3.92 -21.38
C GLU A 343 -19.96 -3.40 -20.23
N THR A 344 -19.60 -2.27 -19.61
CA THR A 344 -20.39 -1.62 -18.55
C THR A 344 -21.78 -1.23 -19.06
N ASP A 345 -21.86 -0.59 -20.23
CA ASP A 345 -23.11 -0.14 -20.84
C ASP A 345 -23.99 -1.32 -21.26
N ALA A 346 -23.37 -2.42 -21.68
CA ALA A 346 -24.05 -3.67 -22.01
C ALA A 346 -24.60 -4.37 -20.75
N ASN A 347 -23.84 -4.39 -19.64
CA ASN A 347 -24.31 -4.94 -18.38
C ASN A 347 -25.43 -4.08 -17.76
N TYR A 348 -25.34 -2.74 -17.88
CA TYR A 348 -26.41 -1.83 -17.45
C TYR A 348 -27.74 -2.18 -18.13
N LYS A 349 -27.71 -2.41 -19.46
CA LYS A 349 -28.88 -2.87 -20.23
C LYS A 349 -29.37 -4.25 -19.80
N ARG A 350 -28.46 -5.21 -19.55
CA ARG A 350 -28.80 -6.54 -19.01
C ARG A 350 -29.55 -6.44 -17.68
N MET A 351 -29.07 -5.59 -16.78
CA MET A 351 -29.70 -5.38 -15.47
C MET A 351 -31.08 -4.72 -15.58
N LEU A 352 -31.26 -3.75 -16.50
CA LEU A 352 -32.57 -3.15 -16.80
C LEU A 352 -33.55 -4.17 -17.39
N GLN A 353 -33.12 -4.92 -18.41
CA GLN A 353 -33.93 -5.98 -19.05
C GLN A 353 -34.40 -7.03 -18.03
N TYR A 354 -33.54 -7.40 -17.08
CA TYR A 354 -33.90 -8.33 -16.02
C TYR A 354 -34.88 -7.70 -15.01
N GLY A 355 -34.61 -6.48 -14.55
CA GLY A 355 -35.45 -5.80 -13.54
C GLY A 355 -36.86 -5.49 -14.02
N LEU A 356 -37.01 -5.11 -15.30
CA LEU A 356 -38.27 -4.70 -15.91
C LEU A 356 -39.14 -5.86 -16.43
N GLN A 357 -38.73 -7.11 -16.19
CA GLN A 357 -39.63 -8.25 -16.43
C GLN A 357 -40.84 -8.16 -15.50
N SER A 358 -42.05 -8.41 -16.03
CA SER A 358 -43.31 -8.24 -15.31
C SER A 358 -43.37 -8.99 -13.97
N LYS A 359 -42.69 -10.14 -13.86
CA LYS A 359 -42.59 -10.90 -12.60
C LYS A 359 -41.67 -10.26 -11.56
N HIS A 360 -40.63 -9.52 -11.96
CA HIS A 360 -39.62 -8.98 -11.05
C HIS A 360 -39.99 -7.58 -10.56
N ILE A 361 -40.54 -6.75 -11.45
CA ILE A 361 -40.89 -5.35 -11.18
C ILE A 361 -41.93 -5.18 -10.06
N GLN A 362 -42.75 -6.20 -9.82
CA GLN A 362 -43.72 -6.25 -8.72
C GLN A 362 -43.05 -6.28 -7.34
N ALA A 363 -41.88 -6.90 -7.22
CA ALA A 363 -41.15 -7.04 -5.95
C ALA A 363 -39.95 -6.10 -5.83
N VAL A 364 -39.39 -5.67 -6.95
CA VAL A 364 -38.24 -4.78 -7.01
C VAL A 364 -38.54 -3.63 -7.97
N ARG A 365 -38.80 -2.45 -7.41
CA ARG A 365 -38.87 -1.19 -8.16
C ARG A 365 -37.49 -0.83 -8.69
N ILE A 366 -37.42 -0.16 -9.84
CA ILE A 366 -36.13 0.14 -10.49
C ILE A 366 -35.87 1.65 -10.45
N GLY A 367 -34.71 2.02 -9.90
CA GLY A 367 -34.11 3.34 -10.03
C GLY A 367 -33.15 3.38 -11.21
N VAL A 368 -33.48 4.12 -12.26
CA VAL A 368 -32.65 4.26 -13.47
C VAL A 368 -31.77 5.48 -13.29
N ALA A 369 -30.55 5.29 -12.76
CA ALA A 369 -29.64 6.38 -12.45
C ALA A 369 -28.60 6.58 -13.55
N SER A 370 -28.81 7.59 -14.41
CA SER A 370 -27.93 7.88 -15.55
C SER A 370 -28.15 9.30 -16.08
N HIS A 371 -27.09 9.88 -16.66
CA HIS A 371 -27.20 11.06 -17.53
C HIS A 371 -27.15 10.72 -19.02
N ASN A 372 -26.91 9.45 -19.39
CA ASN A 372 -26.90 9.04 -20.78
C ASN A 372 -28.33 8.96 -21.33
N LEU A 373 -28.71 9.93 -22.17
CA LEU A 373 -30.04 10.01 -22.76
C LEU A 373 -30.42 8.77 -23.57
N LEU A 374 -29.46 8.08 -24.19
CA LEU A 374 -29.72 6.85 -24.94
C LEU A 374 -30.13 5.69 -24.01
N ASP A 375 -29.43 5.54 -22.88
CA ASP A 375 -29.78 4.52 -21.88
C ASP A 375 -31.08 4.88 -21.14
N LEU A 376 -31.32 6.16 -20.86
CA LEU A 376 -32.58 6.66 -20.28
C LEU A 376 -33.77 6.41 -21.22
N SER A 377 -33.60 6.69 -22.50
CA SER A 377 -34.63 6.45 -23.53
C SER A 377 -34.90 4.97 -23.71
N TYR A 378 -33.87 4.12 -23.64
CA TYR A 378 -34.05 2.68 -23.65
C TYR A 378 -34.84 2.20 -22.41
N ALA A 379 -34.54 2.73 -21.23
CA ALA A 379 -35.30 2.44 -20.03
C ALA A 379 -36.76 2.94 -20.10
N LEU A 380 -37.03 4.10 -20.71
CA LEU A 380 -38.40 4.58 -20.98
C LEU A 380 -39.18 3.61 -21.88
N VAL A 381 -38.56 3.12 -22.95
CA VAL A 381 -39.16 2.11 -23.84
C VAL A 381 -39.48 0.83 -23.08
N LEU A 382 -38.52 0.29 -22.31
CA LEU A 382 -38.75 -0.91 -21.51
C LEU A 382 -39.84 -0.71 -20.44
N THR A 383 -39.91 0.48 -19.85
CA THR A 383 -40.90 0.84 -18.84
C THR A 383 -42.31 0.91 -19.45
N ALA A 384 -42.44 1.51 -20.64
CA ALA A 384 -43.69 1.57 -21.38
C ALA A 384 -44.15 0.18 -21.82
N ASP A 385 -43.25 -0.64 -22.37
CA ASP A 385 -43.55 -2.01 -22.80
C ASP A 385 -43.98 -2.90 -21.61
N ALA A 386 -43.45 -2.64 -20.41
CA ALA A 386 -43.83 -3.34 -19.19
C ALA A 386 -45.06 -2.75 -18.47
N GLY A 387 -45.58 -1.60 -18.92
CA GLY A 387 -46.65 -0.87 -18.22
C GLY A 387 -46.27 -0.45 -16.80
N ALA A 388 -45.00 -0.09 -16.56
CA ALA A 388 -44.39 -0.03 -15.23
C ALA A 388 -43.97 1.37 -14.76
N PHE A 389 -44.55 2.45 -15.31
CA PHE A 389 -44.16 3.83 -14.96
C PHE A 389 -44.27 4.15 -13.46
N ASP A 390 -45.21 3.53 -12.74
CA ASP A 390 -45.37 3.71 -11.28
C ASP A 390 -44.30 2.97 -10.44
N SER A 391 -43.64 1.97 -11.04
CA SER A 391 -42.63 1.12 -10.40
C SER A 391 -41.20 1.43 -10.82
N VAL A 392 -41.03 2.44 -11.70
CA VAL A 392 -39.74 2.92 -12.18
C VAL A 392 -39.59 4.38 -11.81
N GLN A 393 -38.45 4.71 -11.20
CA GLN A 393 -38.05 6.10 -10.97
C GLN A 393 -36.80 6.39 -11.77
N PHE A 394 -36.76 7.54 -12.43
CA PHE A 394 -35.57 8.02 -13.10
C PHE A 394 -34.75 8.85 -12.11
N GLU A 395 -33.43 8.73 -12.17
CA GLU A 395 -32.56 9.40 -11.22
C GLU A 395 -31.41 10.13 -11.93
N MET A 396 -31.17 11.38 -11.53
CA MET A 396 -30.14 12.25 -12.10
C MET A 396 -29.44 13.04 -10.97
N LEU A 397 -28.23 13.54 -11.23
CA LEU A 397 -27.53 14.42 -10.31
C LEU A 397 -28.13 15.82 -10.34
N GLU A 398 -28.32 16.42 -9.16
CA GLU A 398 -28.69 17.82 -9.03
C GLU A 398 -27.58 18.73 -9.56
N GLY A 399 -27.95 19.81 -10.26
CA GLY A 399 -27.00 20.85 -10.68
C GLY A 399 -26.17 20.55 -11.94
N MET A 400 -26.16 19.32 -12.47
CA MET A 400 -25.28 18.97 -13.61
C MET A 400 -25.87 19.21 -15.01
N ALA A 401 -27.08 18.74 -15.27
CA ALA A 401 -27.68 18.74 -16.61
C ALA A 401 -29.15 19.19 -16.57
N ASN A 402 -29.39 20.37 -16.00
CA ASN A 402 -30.73 20.85 -15.64
C ASN A 402 -31.71 20.92 -16.81
N HIS A 403 -31.25 21.31 -18.00
CA HIS A 403 -32.04 21.38 -19.23
C HIS A 403 -32.48 20.00 -19.75
N GLN A 404 -31.57 19.00 -19.79
CA GLN A 404 -31.91 17.61 -20.11
C GLN A 404 -32.87 17.01 -19.08
N ARG A 405 -32.64 17.30 -17.81
CA ARG A 405 -33.55 16.93 -16.71
C ARG A 405 -34.95 17.51 -16.90
N ARG A 406 -35.09 18.79 -17.30
CA ARG A 406 -36.40 19.41 -17.61
C ARG A 406 -37.11 18.66 -18.73
N ALA A 407 -36.41 18.36 -19.83
CA ALA A 407 -36.97 17.62 -20.96
C ALA A 407 -37.42 16.19 -20.56
N LEU A 408 -36.66 15.50 -19.72
CA LEU A 408 -37.04 14.18 -19.22
C LEU A 408 -38.24 14.23 -18.27
N HIS A 409 -38.32 15.23 -17.40
CA HIS A 409 -39.41 15.41 -16.44
C HIS A 409 -40.77 15.67 -17.12
N GLU A 410 -40.78 16.28 -18.31
CA GLU A 410 -41.98 16.40 -19.15
C GLU A 410 -42.53 15.01 -19.59
N ILE A 411 -41.69 13.97 -19.66
CA ILE A 411 -42.09 12.61 -20.08
C ILE A 411 -42.35 11.71 -18.87
N ALA A 412 -41.45 11.74 -17.89
CA ALA A 412 -41.48 10.89 -16.69
C ALA A 412 -41.48 11.76 -15.43
N SER A 413 -42.65 11.91 -14.82
CA SER A 413 -42.84 12.72 -13.61
C SER A 413 -42.16 12.13 -12.37
N ASN A 414 -41.94 10.81 -12.33
CA ASN A 414 -41.26 10.13 -11.24
C ASN A 414 -39.73 10.26 -11.35
N LEU A 415 -39.23 11.48 -11.14
CA LEU A 415 -37.83 11.84 -11.21
C LEU A 415 -37.27 12.19 -9.81
N LEU A 416 -36.16 11.55 -9.43
CA LEU A 416 -35.47 11.75 -8.16
C LEU A 416 -34.07 12.36 -8.41
N LEU A 417 -33.78 13.49 -7.78
CA LEU A 417 -32.50 14.18 -7.94
C LEU A 417 -31.58 13.88 -6.76
N TYR A 418 -30.37 13.41 -7.07
CA TYR A 418 -29.34 13.15 -6.07
C TYR A 418 -28.67 14.46 -5.67
N ALA A 419 -28.85 14.85 -4.41
CA ALA A 419 -28.40 16.09 -3.82
C ALA A 419 -27.27 15.83 -2.82
N PRO A 420 -26.00 15.94 -3.22
CA PRO A 420 -24.89 15.95 -2.28
C PRO A 420 -24.96 17.24 -1.45
N ALA A 421 -24.89 17.12 -0.13
CA ALA A 421 -24.89 18.25 0.79
C ALA A 421 -23.67 18.19 1.70
N CYS A 422 -22.97 19.30 1.88
CA CYS A 422 -21.82 19.42 2.79
C CYS A 422 -21.90 20.73 3.57
N LYS A 423 -21.45 20.74 4.83
CA LYS A 423 -21.32 21.99 5.58
C LYS A 423 -20.13 22.78 5.05
N GLN A 424 -20.17 24.10 5.19
CA GLN A 424 -19.08 24.96 4.72
C GLN A 424 -17.73 24.64 5.38
N VAL A 425 -17.76 24.26 6.67
CA VAL A 425 -16.58 23.84 7.43
C VAL A 425 -15.97 22.53 6.92
N ASP A 426 -16.80 21.65 6.37
CA ASP A 426 -16.41 20.31 5.88
C ASP A 426 -16.12 20.31 4.37
N PHE A 427 -16.07 21.49 3.73
CA PHE A 427 -15.98 21.60 2.28
C PHE A 427 -14.73 20.90 1.70
N LEU A 428 -13.59 20.99 2.39
CA LEU A 428 -12.36 20.31 1.96
C LEU A 428 -12.55 18.77 1.92
N ASN A 429 -13.40 18.23 2.78
CA ASN A 429 -13.70 16.80 2.85
C ASN A 429 -14.59 16.33 1.69
N ALA A 430 -15.28 17.27 1.04
CA ALA A 430 -16.09 16.99 -0.15
C ALA A 430 -15.27 16.99 -1.46
N ILE A 431 -13.98 17.34 -1.42
CA ILE A 431 -13.12 17.41 -2.62
C ILE A 431 -12.94 16.03 -3.26
N GLY A 432 -12.72 14.98 -2.46
CA GLY A 432 -12.64 13.61 -2.99
C GLY A 432 -13.92 13.17 -3.71
N TYR A 433 -15.09 13.68 -3.30
CA TYR A 433 -16.33 13.50 -4.05
C TYR A 433 -16.31 14.29 -5.37
N LEU A 434 -15.92 15.57 -5.35
CA LEU A 434 -15.83 16.41 -6.55
C LEU A 434 -14.87 15.83 -7.60
N ILE A 435 -13.68 15.38 -7.19
CA ILE A 435 -12.68 14.78 -8.09
C ILE A 435 -13.25 13.54 -8.76
N ARG A 436 -13.85 12.62 -7.98
CA ARG A 436 -14.48 11.41 -8.53
C ARG A 436 -15.61 11.76 -9.48
N ARG A 437 -16.45 12.75 -9.16
CA ARG A 437 -17.52 13.23 -10.05
C ARG A 437 -16.97 13.83 -11.35
N LEU A 438 -15.84 14.53 -11.30
CA LEU A 438 -15.16 14.99 -12.51
C LEU A 438 -14.63 13.79 -13.30
N ASP A 439 -13.95 12.82 -12.69
CA ASP A 439 -13.43 11.63 -13.37
C ASP A 439 -14.53 10.80 -14.05
N GLU A 440 -15.60 10.49 -13.31
CA GLU A 440 -16.76 9.73 -13.78
C GLU A 440 -17.39 10.28 -15.06
N ASN A 441 -17.33 11.59 -15.27
CA ASN A 441 -18.07 12.28 -16.33
C ASN A 441 -17.19 12.79 -17.48
N THR A 442 -15.86 12.68 -17.38
CA THR A 442 -14.91 13.30 -18.33
C THR A 442 -14.10 12.33 -19.19
N GLY A 443 -14.21 11.02 -18.96
CA GLY A 443 -13.65 9.99 -19.85
C GLY A 443 -14.03 10.20 -21.33
N PRO A 444 -13.17 9.82 -22.29
CA PRO A 444 -13.37 10.09 -23.73
C PRO A 444 -14.70 9.51 -24.25
N ASP A 445 -15.08 8.35 -23.74
CA ASP A 445 -16.30 7.65 -24.12
C ASP A 445 -17.52 8.08 -23.29
N ASN A 446 -17.41 9.08 -22.41
CA ASN A 446 -18.50 9.52 -21.53
C ASN A 446 -19.53 10.41 -22.20
N PHE A 447 -20.81 10.14 -21.91
CA PHE A 447 -21.92 10.91 -22.49
C PHE A 447 -21.86 12.37 -22.05
N LEU A 448 -21.61 12.62 -20.76
CA LEU A 448 -21.54 13.98 -20.22
C LEU A 448 -20.37 14.81 -20.79
N ARG A 449 -19.27 14.17 -21.22
CA ARG A 449 -18.20 14.87 -21.95
C ARG A 449 -18.70 15.53 -23.23
N HIS A 450 -19.65 14.91 -23.93
CA HIS A 450 -20.20 15.41 -25.18
C HIS A 450 -21.51 16.17 -24.99
N ALA A 451 -22.20 15.98 -23.85
CA ALA A 451 -23.55 16.49 -23.57
C ALA A 451 -23.68 18.01 -23.67
N PHE A 452 -22.59 18.76 -23.45
CA PHE A 452 -22.58 20.22 -23.37
C PHE A 452 -22.58 20.93 -24.73
N GLN A 453 -22.30 20.22 -25.83
CA GLN A 453 -22.44 20.71 -27.22
C GLN A 453 -23.21 19.72 -28.10
N LEU A 454 -24.04 18.87 -27.48
CA LEU A 454 -24.61 17.72 -28.16
C LEU A 454 -25.80 18.14 -29.04
N GLU A 455 -25.61 18.13 -30.36
CA GLU A 455 -26.69 18.34 -31.33
C GLU A 455 -27.08 17.03 -32.02
N THR A 456 -28.38 16.81 -32.19
CA THR A 456 -28.89 15.64 -32.92
C THR A 456 -28.39 15.68 -34.37
N GLY A 457 -27.77 14.59 -34.83
CA GLY A 457 -27.20 14.51 -36.18
C GLY A 457 -25.74 14.98 -36.28
N SER A 458 -25.14 15.51 -35.21
CA SER A 458 -23.70 15.79 -35.16
C SER A 458 -22.86 14.49 -35.24
N PRO A 459 -21.57 14.55 -35.64
CA PRO A 459 -20.67 13.39 -35.59
C PRO A 459 -20.58 12.76 -34.19
N GLN A 460 -20.58 13.58 -33.14
CA GLN A 460 -20.54 13.16 -31.73
C GLN A 460 -21.81 12.38 -31.37
N TRP A 461 -22.99 12.86 -31.77
CA TRP A 461 -24.25 12.14 -31.56
C TRP A 461 -24.24 10.79 -32.26
N HIS A 462 -23.83 10.73 -33.53
CA HIS A 462 -23.73 9.47 -34.27
C HIS A 462 -22.76 8.48 -33.62
N ALA A 463 -21.63 8.94 -33.07
CA ALA A 463 -20.71 8.09 -32.32
C ALA A 463 -21.37 7.49 -31.06
N LEU A 464 -22.14 8.29 -30.31
CA LEU A 464 -22.90 7.81 -29.15
C LEU A 464 -23.99 6.80 -29.55
N GLU A 465 -24.71 7.03 -30.66
CA GLU A 465 -25.68 6.06 -31.19
C GLU A 465 -25.02 4.74 -31.56
N GLN A 466 -23.88 4.78 -32.24
CA GLN A 466 -23.10 3.59 -32.59
C GLN A 466 -22.63 2.84 -31.35
N GLN A 467 -22.12 3.54 -30.34
CA GLN A 467 -21.70 2.93 -29.07
C GLN A 467 -22.90 2.29 -28.34
N PHE A 468 -24.06 2.96 -28.31
CA PHE A 468 -25.28 2.42 -27.74
C PHE A 468 -25.70 1.12 -28.45
N LEU A 469 -25.73 1.11 -29.78
CA LEU A 469 -26.07 -0.09 -30.57
C LEU A 469 -25.04 -1.20 -30.38
N ALA A 470 -23.74 -0.87 -30.39
CA ALA A 470 -22.66 -1.81 -30.18
C ALA A 470 -22.76 -2.53 -28.82
N SER A 471 -23.24 -1.85 -27.77
CA SER A 471 -23.38 -2.47 -26.44
C SER A 471 -24.35 -3.65 -26.43
N PHE A 472 -25.37 -3.67 -27.29
CA PHE A 472 -26.28 -4.82 -27.42
C PHE A 472 -25.61 -6.04 -28.05
N SER A 473 -24.64 -5.83 -28.95
CA SER A 473 -23.89 -6.92 -29.59
C SER A 473 -22.99 -7.68 -28.62
N VAL A 474 -22.57 -7.02 -27.53
CA VAL A 474 -21.69 -7.60 -26.49
C VAL A 474 -22.50 -8.37 -25.45
N LEU A 475 -23.77 -8.00 -25.24
CA LEU A 475 -24.64 -8.53 -24.18
C LEU A 475 -24.66 -10.07 -24.08
N PRO A 476 -24.76 -10.85 -25.18
CA PRO A 476 -24.77 -12.33 -25.11
C PRO A 476 -23.44 -12.95 -24.65
N LYS A 477 -22.33 -12.21 -24.77
CA LYS A 477 -20.96 -12.68 -24.45
C LYS A 477 -20.50 -12.23 -23.05
N LEU A 478 -21.27 -11.38 -22.37
CA LEU A 478 -20.88 -10.85 -21.06
C LEU A 478 -20.94 -11.92 -19.96
N SER A 479 -19.82 -12.08 -19.25
CA SER A 479 -19.82 -12.80 -17.98
C SER A 479 -20.64 -12.05 -16.93
N PHE A 480 -21.14 -12.79 -15.94
CA PHE A 480 -21.70 -12.26 -14.69
C PHE A 480 -20.97 -12.83 -13.45
N GLU A 481 -19.83 -13.50 -13.67
CA GLU A 481 -18.93 -13.92 -12.61
C GLU A 481 -18.00 -12.76 -12.20
N SER A 482 -17.61 -12.76 -10.93
CA SER A 482 -16.58 -11.85 -10.42
C SER A 482 -15.30 -11.96 -11.23
N ARG A 483 -14.69 -10.82 -11.57
CA ARG A 483 -13.35 -10.77 -12.20
C ARG A 483 -12.24 -11.06 -11.20
N ARG A 484 -12.49 -10.87 -9.89
CA ARG A 484 -11.57 -11.23 -8.80
C ARG A 484 -11.47 -12.74 -8.58
N LYS A 485 -12.38 -13.53 -9.16
CA LYS A 485 -12.33 -15.01 -9.11
C LYS A 485 -11.12 -15.50 -9.92
N LEU A 486 -10.03 -15.82 -9.22
CA LEU A 486 -8.90 -16.54 -9.79
C LEU A 486 -9.40 -17.92 -10.24
N LYS A 487 -9.19 -18.29 -11.51
CA LYS A 487 -9.43 -19.67 -11.96
C LYS A 487 -8.35 -20.54 -11.32
N HIS A 488 -8.74 -21.57 -10.57
CA HIS A 488 -7.80 -22.50 -9.92
C HIS A 488 -6.77 -23.09 -10.90
N ASP A 489 -7.12 -23.25 -12.19
CA ASP A 489 -6.20 -23.74 -13.24
C ASP A 489 -5.03 -22.79 -13.55
N THR A 490 -5.14 -21.49 -13.21
CA THR A 490 -4.07 -20.51 -13.48
C THR A 490 -2.94 -20.55 -12.45
N ILE A 491 -3.20 -21.02 -11.23
CA ILE A 491 -2.17 -21.16 -10.18
C ILE A 491 -1.32 -22.41 -10.41
N SER A 492 -1.87 -23.44 -11.08
CA SER A 492 -1.17 -24.71 -11.32
C SER A 492 -0.65 -24.93 -12.74
N GLN A 493 -1.06 -24.20 -13.79
CA GLN A 493 -0.73 -24.66 -15.16
C GLN A 493 -0.20 -23.68 -16.20
N THR A 494 -0.12 -22.34 -16.05
CA THR A 494 0.33 -21.50 -17.19
C THR A 494 0.94 -20.12 -16.89
N THR A 495 1.65 -19.94 -15.78
CA THR A 495 2.68 -18.89 -15.72
C THR A 495 4.02 -19.59 -15.66
N THR A 496 4.80 -19.51 -16.74
CA THR A 496 6.24 -19.78 -16.67
C THR A 496 6.78 -18.93 -15.53
N LEU A 497 7.13 -19.57 -14.41
CA LEU A 497 7.75 -18.87 -13.29
C LEU A 497 8.95 -18.10 -13.82
N PRO A 498 9.13 -16.83 -13.44
CA PRO A 498 10.16 -15.98 -14.01
C PRO A 498 11.53 -16.66 -13.87
N THR A 499 12.23 -16.77 -15.00
CA THR A 499 13.60 -17.31 -15.07
C THR A 499 14.63 -16.23 -14.80
N THR A 500 14.22 -14.96 -14.81
CA THR A 500 15.05 -13.82 -14.46
C THR A 500 14.32 -12.93 -13.48
N TRP A 501 15.06 -12.33 -12.55
CA TRP A 501 14.45 -11.47 -11.54
C TRP A 501 13.85 -10.19 -12.14
N GLN A 502 14.26 -9.79 -13.36
CA GLN A 502 13.69 -8.64 -14.06
C GLN A 502 12.27 -8.87 -14.59
N THR A 503 11.78 -10.11 -14.59
CA THR A 503 10.40 -10.44 -14.95
C THR A 503 9.62 -10.94 -13.74
N PHE A 504 10.14 -10.72 -12.53
CA PHE A 504 9.52 -11.14 -11.29
C PHE A 504 8.20 -10.40 -11.06
N SER A 505 7.15 -11.16 -10.71
CA SER A 505 5.87 -10.64 -10.25
C SER A 505 5.60 -11.14 -8.84
N GLY A 506 5.07 -10.27 -7.98
CA GLY A 506 4.77 -10.62 -6.59
C GLY A 506 3.57 -11.56 -6.44
N GLN A 507 3.57 -12.35 -5.38
CA GLN A 507 2.46 -13.21 -4.96
C GLN A 507 1.34 -12.33 -4.38
N PRO A 508 0.13 -12.33 -4.97
CA PRO A 508 -1.00 -11.62 -4.39
C PRO A 508 -1.41 -12.25 -3.06
N ASN A 509 -1.91 -11.40 -2.16
CA ASN A 509 -2.53 -11.81 -0.89
C ASN A 509 -3.87 -12.53 -1.12
N THR A 510 -4.44 -13.09 -0.06
CA THR A 510 -5.79 -13.67 -0.15
C THR A 510 -6.84 -12.57 -0.32
N ASP A 511 -7.61 -12.63 -1.41
CA ASP A 511 -8.78 -11.75 -1.56
C ASP A 511 -9.96 -12.25 -0.71
N PHE A 512 -10.08 -11.72 0.51
CA PHE A 512 -11.17 -12.05 1.44
C PHE A 512 -12.55 -11.58 0.99
N THR A 513 -12.67 -10.82 -0.11
CA THR A 513 -13.99 -10.50 -0.70
C THR A 513 -14.56 -11.69 -1.47
N GLN A 514 -13.73 -12.67 -1.81
CA GLN A 514 -14.10 -13.84 -2.59
C GLN A 514 -14.36 -15.07 -1.71
N GLN A 515 -15.18 -16.00 -2.23
CA GLN A 515 -15.48 -17.25 -1.54
C GLN A 515 -14.22 -18.10 -1.28
N THR A 516 -13.23 -18.05 -2.17
CA THR A 516 -11.93 -18.72 -1.97
C THR A 516 -11.18 -18.15 -0.77
N GLY A 517 -11.26 -16.85 -0.53
CA GLY A 517 -10.69 -16.23 0.67
C GLY A 517 -11.38 -16.70 1.95
N HIS A 518 -12.71 -16.82 1.95
CA HIS A 518 -13.44 -17.41 3.08
C HIS A 518 -13.05 -18.87 3.35
N GLN A 519 -12.77 -19.66 2.30
CA GLN A 519 -12.29 -21.04 2.46
C GLN A 519 -10.91 -21.09 3.15
N VAL A 520 -10.01 -20.14 2.84
CA VAL A 520 -8.71 -20.04 3.53
C VAL A 520 -8.92 -19.70 5.01
N ILE A 521 -9.84 -18.78 5.34
CA ILE A 521 -10.19 -18.45 6.73
C ILE A 521 -10.70 -19.68 7.47
N ASP A 522 -11.74 -20.33 6.91
CA ASP A 522 -12.38 -21.48 7.54
C ASP A 522 -11.37 -22.62 7.74
N ALA A 523 -10.57 -22.94 6.71
CA ALA A 523 -9.51 -23.94 6.80
C ALA A 523 -8.46 -23.59 7.88
N THR A 524 -8.03 -22.32 7.95
CA THR A 524 -7.06 -21.87 8.96
C THR A 524 -7.59 -22.09 10.38
N LEU A 525 -8.84 -21.67 10.65
CA LEU A 525 -9.46 -21.80 11.96
C LEU A 525 -9.75 -23.27 12.32
N GLU A 526 -10.15 -24.09 11.36
CA GLU A 526 -10.37 -25.53 11.54
C GLU A 526 -9.06 -26.25 11.85
N ILE A 527 -8.00 -25.98 11.10
CA ILE A 527 -6.66 -26.52 11.34
C ILE A 527 -6.19 -26.11 12.74
N ALA A 528 -6.25 -24.81 13.07
CA ALA A 528 -5.81 -24.33 14.37
C ALA A 528 -6.60 -24.98 15.53
N SER A 529 -7.91 -25.14 15.36
CA SER A 529 -8.79 -25.80 16.35
C SER A 529 -8.44 -27.29 16.51
N SER A 530 -8.19 -27.99 15.40
CA SER A 530 -7.80 -29.40 15.41
C SER A 530 -6.44 -29.60 16.08
N LEU A 531 -5.46 -28.76 15.73
CA LEU A 531 -4.11 -28.83 16.30
C LEU A 531 -4.14 -28.71 17.82
N ILE A 532 -4.91 -27.76 18.37
CA ILE A 532 -4.96 -27.56 19.82
C ILE A 532 -5.80 -28.60 20.57
N GLN A 533 -6.84 -29.17 19.93
CA GLN A 533 -7.63 -30.26 20.51
C GLN A 533 -6.82 -31.54 20.68
N ASN A 534 -5.84 -31.78 19.81
CA ASN A 534 -4.94 -32.93 19.86
C ASN A 534 -3.79 -32.78 20.88
N GLY A 535 -3.79 -31.70 21.68
CA GLY A 535 -2.74 -31.36 22.63
C GLY A 535 -1.75 -30.33 22.09
N PRO A 536 -0.69 -29.98 22.85
CA PRO A 536 0.28 -29.00 22.41
C PRO A 536 1.07 -29.49 21.20
N LEU A 537 1.28 -28.61 20.22
CA LEU A 537 2.12 -28.85 19.05
C LEU A 537 3.53 -29.26 19.48
N GLN A 538 4.01 -30.38 18.96
CA GLN A 538 5.34 -30.88 19.27
C GLN A 538 6.37 -30.29 18.31
N ALA A 539 7.19 -29.37 18.82
CA ALA A 539 8.28 -28.76 18.09
C ALA A 539 9.60 -29.48 18.41
N THR A 540 9.97 -30.44 17.55
CA THR A 540 11.16 -31.28 17.71
C THR A 540 12.32 -30.78 16.82
N PRO A 541 13.56 -30.62 17.36
CA PRO A 541 14.74 -30.33 16.57
C PRO A 541 14.95 -31.33 15.44
N VAL A 542 15.40 -30.85 14.28
CA VAL A 542 15.81 -31.68 13.14
C VAL A 542 17.27 -31.44 12.85
N ILE A 543 18.08 -32.47 13.12
CA ILE A 543 19.53 -32.39 13.15
C ILE A 543 20.09 -33.60 12.43
N ASN A 544 21.01 -33.36 11.49
CA ASN A 544 21.61 -34.39 10.66
C ASN A 544 20.59 -35.30 9.95
N GLY A 545 19.42 -34.76 9.61
CA GLY A 545 18.33 -35.49 8.96
C GLY A 545 17.29 -36.11 9.90
N ASP A 546 17.59 -36.20 11.21
CA ASP A 546 16.78 -36.92 12.19
C ASP A 546 16.02 -35.98 13.15
N LYS A 547 14.81 -36.39 13.54
CA LYS A 547 14.04 -35.72 14.60
C LYS A 547 14.58 -36.15 15.96
N ILE A 548 15.23 -35.23 16.69
CA ILE A 548 15.88 -35.54 17.98
C ILE A 548 14.88 -35.40 19.13
N ARG A 549 14.38 -36.55 19.63
CA ARG A 549 13.41 -36.58 20.74
C ARG A 549 14.09 -36.71 22.10
N ARG A 550 13.83 -35.77 23.01
CA ARG A 550 14.38 -35.79 24.37
C ARG A 550 13.39 -35.29 25.41
N THR A 551 13.26 -36.01 26.52
CA THR A 551 12.29 -35.72 27.58
C THR A 551 12.80 -34.76 28.67
N LYS A 552 14.10 -34.43 28.71
CA LYS A 552 14.71 -33.67 29.82
C LYS A 552 14.95 -32.18 29.56
N SER A 553 14.72 -31.69 28.33
CA SER A 553 15.01 -30.31 27.92
C SER A 553 13.88 -29.75 27.07
N GLU A 554 12.75 -29.46 27.71
CA GLU A 554 11.52 -29.01 27.03
C GLU A 554 11.00 -27.71 27.62
N ILE A 555 10.44 -26.84 26.78
CA ILE A 555 9.72 -25.63 27.19
C ILE A 555 8.29 -25.67 26.65
N TYR A 556 7.35 -25.15 27.44
CA TYR A 556 5.96 -24.98 27.01
C TYR A 556 5.67 -23.53 26.69
N ARG A 557 4.94 -23.30 25.60
CA ARG A 557 4.40 -22.00 25.23
C ARG A 557 2.88 -22.05 25.26
N GLU A 558 2.31 -20.99 25.81
CA GLU A 558 0.88 -20.78 25.83
C GLU A 558 0.44 -20.02 24.58
N ASP A 559 -0.81 -20.21 24.17
CA ASP A 559 -1.45 -19.36 23.17
C ASP A 559 -1.50 -17.91 23.68
N PRO A 560 -0.92 -16.92 22.97
CA PRO A 560 -0.97 -15.52 23.38
C PRO A 560 -2.38 -14.95 23.55
N SER A 561 -3.36 -15.46 22.81
CA SER A 561 -4.76 -15.05 22.89
C SER A 561 -5.55 -15.75 23.98
N ARG A 562 -5.11 -16.92 24.44
CA ARG A 562 -5.82 -17.78 25.40
C ARG A 562 -4.87 -18.20 26.52
N PRO A 563 -4.73 -17.38 27.59
CA PRO A 563 -3.90 -17.69 28.74
C PRO A 563 -4.17 -19.09 29.30
N HIS A 564 -3.13 -19.75 29.79
CA HIS A 564 -3.18 -21.12 30.35
C HIS A 564 -3.45 -22.25 29.35
N VAL A 565 -3.73 -21.94 28.08
CA VAL A 565 -3.83 -22.97 27.04
C VAL A 565 -2.45 -23.22 26.46
N ARG A 566 -1.88 -24.41 26.73
CA ARG A 566 -0.58 -24.82 26.18
C ARG A 566 -0.72 -25.09 24.67
N ALA A 567 -0.18 -24.20 23.86
CA ALA A 567 -0.23 -24.29 22.41
C ALA A 567 0.93 -25.13 21.84
N VAL A 568 2.13 -24.98 22.39
CA VAL A 568 3.35 -25.61 21.85
C VAL A 568 4.22 -26.18 22.97
N GLN A 569 4.82 -27.33 22.69
CA GLN A 569 5.88 -27.96 23.48
C GLN A 569 7.14 -28.04 22.61
N VAL A 570 8.17 -27.29 22.98
CA VAL A 570 9.44 -27.21 22.23
C VAL A 570 10.49 -28.05 22.92
N GLN A 571 11.08 -28.99 22.19
CA GLN A 571 12.27 -29.71 22.63
C GLN A 571 13.51 -28.93 22.23
N LEU A 572 14.45 -28.77 23.15
CA LEU A 572 15.64 -27.95 22.95
C LEU A 572 16.85 -28.84 22.61
N ALA A 573 17.55 -28.47 21.55
CA ALA A 573 18.85 -29.01 21.20
C ALA A 573 19.91 -28.60 22.24
N ASP A 574 20.82 -29.54 22.55
CA ASP A 574 21.96 -29.29 23.43
C ASP A 574 23.24 -28.99 22.65
N SER A 575 24.35 -28.94 23.37
CA SER A 575 25.66 -28.69 22.78
C SER A 575 26.14 -29.77 21.82
N ALA A 576 25.84 -31.05 22.08
CA ALA A 576 26.25 -32.15 21.23
C ALA A 576 25.45 -32.15 19.91
N ASP A 577 24.16 -31.84 20.02
CA ASP A 577 23.25 -31.63 18.89
C ASP A 577 23.72 -30.49 17.98
N ILE A 578 24.11 -29.35 18.56
CA ILE A 578 24.63 -28.20 17.81
C ILE A 578 25.93 -28.57 17.08
N ALA A 579 26.87 -29.23 17.75
CA ALA A 579 28.11 -29.69 17.12
C ALA A 579 27.85 -30.66 15.96
N ALA A 580 26.86 -31.55 16.11
CA ALA A 580 26.43 -32.45 15.04
C ALA A 580 25.81 -31.67 13.86
N ALA A 581 24.99 -30.65 14.14
CA ALA A 581 24.40 -29.81 13.10
C ALA A 581 25.47 -29.06 12.30
N VAL A 582 26.43 -28.44 12.98
CA VAL A 582 27.56 -27.73 12.33
C VAL A 582 28.40 -28.68 11.51
N THR A 583 28.73 -29.86 12.06
CA THR A 583 29.48 -30.89 11.33
C THR A 583 28.74 -31.32 10.06
N CYS A 584 27.45 -31.61 10.16
CA CYS A 584 26.61 -31.99 9.03
C CYS A 584 26.63 -30.92 7.93
N SER A 585 26.34 -29.66 8.27
CA SER A 585 26.35 -28.56 7.31
C SER A 585 27.74 -28.30 6.69
N LYS A 586 28.81 -28.46 7.48
CA LYS A 586 30.19 -28.32 6.98
C LYS A 586 30.56 -29.42 5.99
N THR A 587 30.15 -30.66 6.25
CA THR A 587 30.45 -31.80 5.36
C THR A 587 29.62 -31.80 4.09
N ASP A 588 28.47 -31.09 4.08
CA ASP A 588 27.53 -31.03 2.97
C ASP A 588 27.30 -32.42 2.31
N PRO A 589 26.75 -33.39 3.06
CA PRO A 589 26.65 -34.78 2.63
C PRO A 589 25.76 -34.97 1.40
N ASP A 590 24.85 -34.03 1.15
CA ASP A 590 23.97 -34.04 -0.02
C ASP A 590 24.53 -33.21 -1.18
N HIS A 591 25.74 -32.67 -1.01
CA HIS A 591 26.46 -31.89 -2.01
C HIS A 591 25.66 -30.70 -2.57
N TRP A 592 24.86 -30.05 -1.72
CA TRP A 592 24.02 -28.90 -2.10
C TRP A 592 24.85 -27.80 -2.76
N GLY A 593 26.04 -27.52 -2.25
CA GLY A 593 26.95 -26.52 -2.80
C GLY A 593 27.48 -26.85 -4.20
N ARG A 594 27.37 -28.11 -4.65
CA ARG A 594 27.79 -28.58 -5.98
C ARG A 594 26.64 -28.63 -6.98
N ILE A 595 25.39 -28.53 -6.53
CA ILE A 595 24.22 -28.49 -7.42
C ILE A 595 24.28 -27.18 -8.23
N PRO A 596 24.17 -27.21 -9.57
CA PRO A 596 24.18 -26.01 -10.40
C PRO A 596 23.12 -24.99 -9.97
N ALA A 597 23.41 -23.69 -10.09
CA ALA A 597 22.51 -22.62 -9.64
C ALA A 597 21.10 -22.73 -10.25
N VAL A 598 21.01 -23.14 -11.51
CA VAL A 598 19.74 -23.34 -12.22
C VAL A 598 18.89 -24.45 -11.62
N GLU A 599 19.51 -25.56 -11.23
CA GLU A 599 18.81 -26.66 -10.57
C GLU A 599 18.38 -26.27 -9.15
N ARG A 600 19.20 -25.49 -8.43
CA ARG A 600 18.83 -24.94 -7.11
C ARG A 600 17.63 -24.00 -7.21
N ALA A 601 17.61 -23.12 -8.20
CA ALA A 601 16.49 -22.21 -8.43
C ALA A 601 15.19 -22.98 -8.72
N GLU A 602 15.24 -24.08 -9.47
CA GLU A 602 14.07 -24.90 -9.74
C GLU A 602 13.54 -25.60 -8.48
N ILE A 603 14.43 -26.04 -7.58
CA ILE A 603 14.04 -26.54 -6.26
C ILE A 603 13.34 -25.43 -5.45
N LEU A 604 13.92 -24.23 -5.41
CA LEU A 604 13.33 -23.08 -4.70
C LEU A 604 11.94 -22.73 -5.27
N ARG A 605 11.75 -22.73 -6.59
CA ARG A 605 10.43 -22.53 -7.22
C ARG A 605 9.37 -23.51 -6.71
N ARG A 606 9.72 -24.80 -6.60
CA ARG A 606 8.83 -25.82 -6.01
C ARG A 606 8.53 -25.55 -4.54
N ILE A 607 9.50 -25.06 -3.77
CA ILE A 607 9.27 -24.64 -2.37
C ILE A 607 8.27 -23.49 -2.31
N GLY A 608 8.38 -22.48 -3.19
CA GLY A 608 7.39 -21.40 -3.26
C GLY A 608 5.96 -21.93 -3.47
N ASN A 609 5.78 -22.95 -4.31
CA ASN A 609 4.49 -23.62 -4.49
C ASN A 609 4.05 -24.42 -3.26
N SER A 610 4.98 -25.06 -2.55
CA SER A 610 4.69 -25.77 -1.29
C SER A 610 4.24 -24.81 -0.19
N ILE A 611 4.89 -23.65 -0.04
CA ILE A 611 4.48 -22.62 0.93
C ILE A 611 3.07 -22.13 0.63
N GLU A 612 2.76 -21.81 -0.64
CA GLU A 612 1.42 -21.38 -1.05
C GLU A 612 0.36 -22.44 -0.76
N ALA A 613 0.64 -23.71 -1.09
CA ALA A 613 -0.28 -24.82 -0.82
C ALA A 613 -0.58 -25.01 0.68
N HIS A 614 0.34 -24.60 1.55
CA HIS A 614 0.21 -24.70 3.01
C HIS A 614 -0.07 -23.36 3.69
N ARG A 615 -0.55 -22.34 2.95
CA ARG A 615 -0.91 -21.02 3.47
C ARG A 615 -1.76 -21.09 4.75
N ALA A 616 -2.84 -21.86 4.73
CA ALA A 616 -3.74 -22.00 5.88
C ALA A 616 -3.06 -22.66 7.10
N GLU A 617 -2.16 -23.63 6.89
CA GLU A 617 -1.43 -24.29 7.99
C GLU A 617 -0.38 -23.37 8.62
N LEU A 618 0.34 -22.61 7.81
CA LEU A 618 1.31 -21.61 8.28
C LEU A 618 0.60 -20.50 9.08
N MET A 619 -0.54 -20.00 8.58
CA MET A 619 -1.36 -19.03 9.30
C MET A 619 -1.92 -19.63 10.60
N ALA A 620 -2.39 -20.88 10.59
CA ALA A 620 -2.94 -21.56 11.76
C ALA A 620 -1.90 -21.75 12.87
N THR A 621 -0.69 -22.17 12.50
CA THR A 621 0.42 -22.32 13.46
C THR A 621 0.88 -20.97 14.01
N ALA A 622 0.99 -19.93 13.18
CA ALA A 622 1.31 -18.57 13.64
C ALA A 622 0.22 -18.00 14.56
N LEU A 623 -1.06 -18.19 14.25
CA LEU A 623 -2.18 -17.81 15.12
C LEU A 623 -2.03 -18.44 16.51
N LEU A 624 -1.77 -19.75 16.56
CA LEU A 624 -1.63 -20.52 17.80
C LEU A 624 -0.40 -20.13 18.63
N GLU A 625 0.75 -20.01 17.99
CA GLU A 625 2.03 -19.87 18.67
C GLU A 625 2.37 -18.40 18.97
N THR A 626 2.09 -17.48 18.04
CA THR A 626 2.47 -16.07 18.15
C THR A 626 1.30 -15.12 18.34
N GLY A 627 0.05 -15.61 18.27
CA GLY A 627 -1.13 -14.76 18.43
C GLY A 627 -1.30 -13.74 17.29
N LYS A 628 -0.74 -14.02 16.11
CA LYS A 628 -0.85 -13.14 14.95
C LYS A 628 -2.25 -13.25 14.34
N THR A 629 -2.86 -12.12 14.01
CA THR A 629 -4.16 -12.11 13.33
C THR A 629 -3.99 -12.57 11.88
N LEU A 630 -5.06 -13.10 11.29
CA LEU A 630 -5.02 -13.63 9.93
C LEU A 630 -4.68 -12.54 8.89
N THR A 631 -5.11 -11.30 9.13
CA THR A 631 -4.79 -10.14 8.29
C THR A 631 -3.31 -9.75 8.32
N GLU A 632 -2.57 -10.17 9.35
CA GLU A 632 -1.13 -9.93 9.48
C GLU A 632 -0.31 -11.14 9.01
N SER A 633 -0.81 -12.37 9.16
CA SER A 633 -0.11 -13.58 8.72
C SER A 633 -0.30 -13.86 7.22
N ASP A 634 -1.42 -13.46 6.61
CA ASP A 634 -1.66 -13.70 5.17
C ASP A 634 -0.65 -12.96 4.26
N PRO A 635 -0.37 -11.65 4.46
CA PRO A 635 0.70 -10.98 3.73
C PRO A 635 2.08 -11.57 4.00
N GLU A 636 2.30 -12.13 5.18
CA GLU A 636 3.57 -12.76 5.54
C GLU A 636 3.80 -14.06 4.77
N VAL A 637 2.76 -14.85 4.52
CA VAL A 637 2.88 -16.03 3.64
C VAL A 637 3.22 -15.59 2.22
N SER A 638 2.59 -14.55 1.70
CA SER A 638 2.90 -14.00 0.37
C SER A 638 4.35 -13.50 0.30
N GLU A 639 4.82 -12.79 1.32
CA GLU A 639 6.21 -12.33 1.42
C GLU A 639 7.20 -13.51 1.45
N ALA A 640 6.86 -14.60 2.15
CA ALA A 640 7.67 -15.82 2.17
C ALA A 640 7.76 -16.51 0.79
N VAL A 641 6.64 -16.58 0.06
CA VAL A 641 6.61 -17.07 -1.33
C VAL A 641 7.47 -16.18 -2.23
N ASP A 642 7.35 -14.87 -2.07
CA ASP A 642 8.10 -13.89 -2.85
C ASP A 642 9.60 -13.99 -2.61
N PHE A 643 10.07 -14.10 -1.37
CA PHE A 643 11.49 -14.29 -1.08
C PHE A 643 12.06 -15.49 -1.82
N VAL A 644 11.37 -16.64 -1.73
CA VAL A 644 11.84 -17.88 -2.35
C VAL A 644 11.89 -17.75 -3.87
N ARG A 645 10.82 -17.24 -4.49
CA ARG A 645 10.74 -17.10 -5.95
C ARG A 645 11.70 -16.04 -6.48
N PHE A 646 11.83 -14.90 -5.79
CA PHE A 646 12.74 -13.83 -6.17
C PHE A 646 14.21 -14.27 -6.06
N TYR A 647 14.61 -14.90 -4.96
CA TYR A 647 15.98 -15.38 -4.81
C TYR A 647 16.30 -16.59 -5.70
N ALA A 648 15.31 -17.41 -6.07
CA ALA A 648 15.48 -18.40 -7.14
C ALA A 648 15.86 -17.71 -8.47
N ALA A 649 15.14 -16.65 -8.84
CA ALA A 649 15.41 -15.89 -10.05
C ALA A 649 16.76 -15.15 -10.02
N LEU A 650 17.24 -14.72 -8.84
CA LEU A 650 18.61 -14.21 -8.67
C LEU A 650 19.67 -15.30 -8.83
N ALA A 651 19.45 -16.48 -8.25
CA ALA A 651 20.38 -17.61 -8.36
C ALA A 651 20.59 -18.04 -9.81
N ASP A 652 19.53 -18.12 -10.62
CA ASP A 652 19.60 -18.41 -12.07
C ASP A 652 20.55 -17.43 -12.78
N GLY A 653 20.45 -16.15 -12.42
CA GLY A 653 21.24 -15.07 -13.00
C GLY A 653 22.75 -15.14 -12.73
N PHE A 654 23.19 -15.85 -11.68
CA PHE A 654 24.62 -15.95 -11.35
C PHE A 654 25.44 -16.63 -12.43
N SER A 655 24.86 -17.58 -13.17
CA SER A 655 25.54 -18.23 -14.30
C SER A 655 25.86 -17.28 -15.46
N ALA A 656 25.15 -16.14 -15.54
CA ALA A 656 25.33 -15.13 -16.58
C ALA A 656 26.32 -14.02 -16.18
N LEU A 657 26.84 -14.02 -14.95
CA LEU A 657 27.80 -13.03 -14.50
C LEU A 657 29.15 -13.23 -15.20
N LYS A 658 29.64 -12.19 -15.87
CA LYS A 658 30.95 -12.23 -16.54
C LYS A 658 32.08 -11.97 -15.53
N GLY A 659 33.19 -12.69 -15.69
CA GLY A 659 34.43 -12.47 -14.93
C GLY A 659 34.42 -12.96 -13.48
N VAL A 660 33.33 -13.59 -13.03
CA VAL A 660 33.24 -14.17 -11.68
C VAL A 660 32.48 -15.49 -11.71
N HIS A 661 32.87 -16.43 -10.85
CA HIS A 661 32.07 -17.60 -10.52
C HIS A 661 31.51 -17.47 -9.11
N ALA A 662 30.21 -17.74 -8.96
CA ALA A 662 29.52 -17.72 -7.68
C ALA A 662 29.66 -19.08 -6.98
N ASN A 663 30.33 -19.11 -5.85
CA ASN A 663 30.49 -20.28 -5.00
C ASN A 663 29.82 -20.05 -3.63
N PRO A 664 29.37 -21.11 -2.94
CA PRO A 664 28.87 -20.99 -1.58
C PRO A 664 29.98 -20.50 -0.63
N SER A 665 29.60 -19.68 0.35
CA SER A 665 30.51 -19.19 1.40
C SER A 665 30.80 -20.26 2.46
N GLY A 666 29.85 -21.19 2.68
CA GLY A 666 29.88 -22.18 3.75
C GLY A 666 28.59 -22.14 4.59
N PRO A 667 28.48 -22.97 5.64
CA PRO A 667 27.30 -23.02 6.51
C PRO A 667 26.84 -21.65 7.00
N ILE A 668 25.54 -21.36 6.85
CA ILE A 668 24.90 -20.11 7.29
C ILE A 668 23.95 -20.40 8.46
N VAL A 669 24.05 -19.59 9.52
CA VAL A 669 23.10 -19.65 10.64
C VAL A 669 22.06 -18.55 10.48
N VAL A 670 20.79 -18.91 10.54
CA VAL A 670 19.66 -17.97 10.51
C VAL A 670 19.04 -17.90 11.90
N LEU A 671 19.15 -16.73 12.54
CA LEU A 671 18.55 -16.41 13.84
C LEU A 671 17.28 -15.58 13.60
N SER A 672 16.11 -16.24 13.55
CA SER A 672 14.85 -15.58 13.19
C SER A 672 14.06 -15.08 14.41
N PRO A 673 13.24 -14.02 14.24
CA PRO A 673 12.42 -13.44 15.31
C PRO A 673 11.07 -14.16 15.40
N TRP A 674 10.20 -13.67 16.30
CA TRP A 674 8.85 -14.22 16.51
C TRP A 674 7.73 -13.38 15.90
N ASN A 675 7.97 -12.11 15.59
CA ASN A 675 6.94 -11.19 15.09
C ASN A 675 6.63 -11.39 13.60
N PHE A 676 7.60 -11.89 12.84
CA PHE A 676 7.42 -12.44 11.49
C PHE A 676 8.01 -13.86 11.45
N PRO A 677 7.28 -14.85 12.01
CA PRO A 677 7.76 -16.22 12.19
C PRO A 677 7.79 -17.06 10.90
N ILE A 678 7.26 -16.54 9.79
CA ILE A 678 7.19 -17.19 8.46
C ILE A 678 8.12 -16.47 7.49
N ALA A 679 7.91 -15.17 7.23
CA ALA A 679 8.59 -14.46 6.14
C ALA A 679 10.08 -14.24 6.40
N ILE A 680 10.45 -13.74 7.59
CA ILE A 680 11.85 -13.46 7.93
C ILE A 680 12.72 -14.72 7.97
N PRO A 681 12.33 -15.83 8.64
CA PRO A 681 13.09 -17.07 8.53
C PRO A 681 13.15 -17.56 7.09
N CYS A 682 12.04 -17.49 6.34
CA CYS A 682 12.01 -17.88 4.93
C CYS A 682 13.03 -17.09 4.09
N GLY A 683 13.09 -15.76 4.24
CA GLY A 683 14.02 -14.89 3.54
C GLY A 683 15.49 -15.23 3.81
N GLY A 684 15.85 -15.44 5.08
CA GLY A 684 17.21 -15.84 5.45
C GLY A 684 17.59 -17.23 4.93
N ILE A 685 16.69 -18.21 5.05
CA ILE A 685 16.90 -19.58 4.57
C ILE A 685 17.04 -19.59 3.04
N SER A 686 16.09 -19.00 2.33
CA SER A 686 16.05 -19.03 0.86
C SER A 686 17.21 -18.27 0.23
N ALA A 687 17.65 -17.13 0.79
CA ALA A 687 18.82 -16.41 0.29
C ALA A 687 20.11 -17.23 0.44
N ALA A 688 20.29 -17.89 1.59
CA ALA A 688 21.46 -18.73 1.85
C ALA A 688 21.48 -19.98 0.94
N LEU A 689 20.32 -20.64 0.76
CA LEU A 689 20.16 -21.79 -0.14
C LEU A 689 20.37 -21.40 -1.61
N ALA A 690 19.88 -20.23 -2.04
CA ALA A 690 20.08 -19.69 -3.39
C ALA A 690 21.57 -19.53 -3.72
N ALA A 691 22.36 -19.04 -2.76
CA ALA A 691 23.82 -18.95 -2.84
C ALA A 691 24.55 -20.31 -2.72
N GLY A 692 23.83 -21.42 -2.51
CA GLY A 692 24.38 -22.78 -2.46
C GLY A 692 24.85 -23.23 -1.07
N ASN A 693 24.47 -22.55 0.00
CA ASN A 693 24.93 -22.87 1.36
C ASN A 693 23.99 -23.82 2.09
N CYS A 694 24.53 -24.70 2.95
CA CYS A 694 23.74 -25.37 3.97
C CYS A 694 23.30 -24.36 5.06
N VAL A 695 22.12 -24.58 5.63
CA VAL A 695 21.48 -23.65 6.57
C VAL A 695 21.15 -24.33 7.89
N ILE A 696 21.51 -23.65 8.98
CA ILE A 696 21.07 -23.97 10.34
C ILE A 696 20.11 -22.87 10.79
N LEU A 697 18.82 -23.19 10.85
CA LEU A 697 17.81 -22.30 11.40
C LEU A 697 17.77 -22.46 12.94
N LYS A 698 17.98 -21.37 13.67
CA LYS A 698 17.66 -21.28 15.09
C LYS A 698 16.52 -20.27 15.25
N PRO A 699 15.27 -20.73 15.42
CA PRO A 699 14.15 -19.82 15.57
C PRO A 699 14.09 -19.21 16.96
N ALA A 700 13.34 -18.12 17.11
CA ALA A 700 12.92 -17.64 18.41
C ALA A 700 12.12 -18.73 19.14
N PRO A 701 12.30 -18.92 20.47
CA PRO A 701 11.55 -19.91 21.24
C PRO A 701 10.03 -19.71 21.21
N SER A 702 9.56 -18.50 20.87
CA SER A 702 8.13 -18.16 20.73
C SER A 702 7.58 -18.41 19.33
N ALA A 703 8.34 -18.98 18.41
CA ALA A 703 7.98 -19.16 17.00
C ALA A 703 8.55 -20.46 16.39
N THR A 704 8.83 -21.44 17.24
CA THR A 704 9.54 -22.66 16.82
C THR A 704 8.63 -23.61 16.04
N ALA A 705 7.36 -23.78 16.44
CA ALA A 705 6.44 -24.65 15.72
C ALA A 705 6.13 -24.10 14.32
N THR A 706 5.89 -22.79 14.20
CA THR A 706 5.71 -22.14 12.89
C THR A 706 6.96 -22.27 12.03
N ALA A 707 8.15 -22.04 12.59
CA ALA A 707 9.41 -22.20 11.86
C ALA A 707 9.66 -23.65 11.41
N LEU A 708 9.30 -24.65 12.23
CA LEU A 708 9.38 -26.05 11.85
C LEU A 708 8.40 -26.40 10.73
N ARG A 709 7.16 -25.89 10.78
CA ARG A 709 6.20 -26.10 9.69
C ARG A 709 6.72 -25.49 8.38
N LEU A 710 7.32 -24.30 8.45
CA LEU A 710 8.01 -23.70 7.31
C LEU A 710 9.15 -24.59 6.79
N CYS A 711 10.02 -25.12 7.66
CA CYS A 711 11.07 -26.06 7.25
C CYS A 711 10.49 -27.31 6.58
N GLU A 712 9.35 -27.82 7.05
CA GLU A 712 8.65 -28.95 6.43
C GLU A 712 8.22 -28.60 4.99
N CYS A 713 7.74 -27.38 4.71
CA CYS A 713 7.48 -26.94 3.33
C CYS A 713 8.75 -26.95 2.45
N PHE A 714 9.90 -26.54 2.99
CA PHE A 714 11.19 -26.61 2.28
C PHE A 714 11.59 -28.07 2.00
N TRP A 715 11.39 -28.97 2.98
CA TRP A 715 11.72 -30.39 2.82
C TRP A 715 10.82 -31.09 1.81
N GLU A 716 9.52 -30.81 1.85
CA GLU A 716 8.55 -31.29 0.86
C GLU A 716 8.85 -30.76 -0.56
N GLY A 717 9.36 -29.52 -0.65
CA GLY A 717 9.79 -28.92 -1.93
C GLY A 717 11.09 -29.50 -2.51
N GLY A 718 11.80 -30.34 -1.76
CA GLY A 718 12.96 -31.10 -2.23
C GLY A 718 14.30 -30.76 -1.57
N ILE A 719 14.33 -29.91 -0.54
CA ILE A 719 15.54 -29.68 0.26
C ILE A 719 15.71 -30.81 1.27
N SER A 720 16.92 -31.36 1.37
CA SER A 720 17.20 -32.37 2.39
C SER A 720 17.21 -31.77 3.80
N ARG A 721 16.78 -32.56 4.79
CA ARG A 721 16.87 -32.23 6.22
C ARG A 721 18.30 -32.07 6.75
N LYS A 722 19.31 -32.48 5.98
CA LYS A 722 20.73 -32.25 6.30
C LYS A 722 21.22 -30.90 5.76
N THR A 723 20.67 -30.47 4.61
CA THR A 723 20.94 -29.16 4.01
C THR A 723 20.25 -28.03 4.78
N LEU A 724 19.00 -28.22 5.18
CA LEU A 724 18.25 -27.31 6.05
C LEU A 724 17.91 -28.01 7.37
N GLN A 725 18.60 -27.60 8.43
CA GLN A 725 18.42 -28.11 9.80
C GLN A 725 17.68 -27.07 10.65
N CYS A 726 16.82 -27.52 11.56
CA CYS A 726 16.12 -26.65 12.51
C CYS A 726 16.55 -27.02 13.94
N VAL A 727 17.24 -26.09 14.60
CA VAL A 727 17.95 -26.29 15.86
C VAL A 727 17.42 -25.32 16.91
N PRO A 728 16.21 -25.53 17.44
CA PRO A 728 15.71 -24.75 18.55
C PRO A 728 16.56 -25.04 19.79
N CYS A 729 17.21 -24.02 20.34
CA CYS A 729 18.09 -24.14 21.50
C CYS A 729 18.06 -22.85 22.33
N ILE A 730 18.62 -22.90 23.55
CA ILE A 730 18.71 -21.72 24.43
C ILE A 730 19.67 -20.69 23.81
N GLY A 731 19.36 -19.40 24.01
CA GLY A 731 20.15 -18.29 23.45
C GLY A 731 21.64 -18.32 23.83
N SER A 732 21.96 -18.60 25.10
CA SER A 732 23.35 -18.69 25.58
C SER A 732 24.15 -19.79 24.86
N VAL A 733 23.55 -20.97 24.68
CA VAL A 733 24.18 -22.12 24.01
C VAL A 733 24.41 -21.82 22.52
N ALA A 734 23.43 -21.16 21.86
CA ALA A 734 23.60 -20.71 20.48
C ALA A 734 24.76 -19.72 20.33
N GLY A 735 24.86 -18.74 21.24
CA GLY A 735 25.94 -17.74 21.24
C GLY A 735 27.32 -18.32 21.51
N GLU A 736 27.43 -19.38 22.31
CA GLU A 736 28.70 -20.00 22.67
C GLU A 736 29.23 -20.94 21.58
N GLN A 737 28.36 -21.62 20.83
CA GLN A 737 28.79 -22.69 19.92
C GLN A 737 28.55 -22.39 18.44
N LEU A 738 27.37 -21.92 18.05
CA LEU A 738 27.10 -21.62 16.63
C LEU A 738 27.88 -20.41 16.13
N VAL A 739 28.19 -19.47 17.01
CA VAL A 739 28.78 -18.17 16.65
C VAL A 739 30.32 -18.19 16.72
N HIS A 740 30.88 -19.10 17.51
CA HIS A 740 32.33 -19.28 17.65
C HIS A 740 32.93 -20.29 16.68
N ASP A 741 32.12 -21.20 16.14
CA ASP A 741 32.64 -22.25 15.26
C ASP A 741 33.16 -21.65 13.95
N PRO A 742 34.45 -21.82 13.60
CA PRO A 742 35.06 -21.25 12.40
C PRO A 742 34.49 -21.85 11.10
N ALA A 743 33.70 -22.92 11.17
CA ALA A 743 32.99 -23.46 10.01
C ALA A 743 31.77 -22.64 9.61
N ILE A 744 31.21 -21.80 10.49
CA ILE A 744 30.09 -20.92 10.15
C ILE A 744 30.59 -19.72 9.37
N ALA A 745 30.10 -19.56 8.15
CA ALA A 745 30.57 -18.54 7.22
C ALA A 745 29.92 -17.17 7.46
N ALA A 746 28.67 -17.14 7.94
CA ALA A 746 27.97 -15.94 8.37
C ALA A 746 26.76 -16.27 9.25
N VAL A 747 26.31 -15.25 10.00
CA VAL A 747 25.09 -15.29 10.81
C VAL A 747 24.14 -14.21 10.31
N VAL A 748 22.92 -14.61 9.95
CA VAL A 748 21.80 -13.69 9.71
C VAL A 748 21.01 -13.56 11.01
N LEU A 749 20.81 -12.33 11.47
CA LEU A 749 20.00 -12.05 12.65
C LEU A 749 18.88 -11.09 12.27
N THR A 750 17.66 -11.40 12.72
CA THR A 750 16.66 -10.36 12.88
C THR A 750 16.14 -10.38 14.31
N GLY A 751 16.30 -9.26 15.01
CA GLY A 751 15.99 -9.20 16.43
C GLY A 751 16.52 -7.95 17.12
N ALA A 752 16.69 -8.01 18.45
CA ALA A 752 17.06 -6.83 19.22
C ALA A 752 18.52 -6.38 18.98
N THR A 753 18.76 -5.07 18.97
CA THR A 753 20.09 -4.44 18.87
C THR A 753 21.05 -4.97 19.93
N LYS A 754 20.56 -5.22 21.15
CA LYS A 754 21.36 -5.82 22.24
C LYS A 754 21.90 -7.21 21.89
N THR A 755 21.14 -8.00 21.15
CA THR A 755 21.54 -9.35 20.73
C THR A 755 22.64 -9.26 19.67
N ALA A 756 22.49 -8.38 18.68
CA ALA A 756 23.52 -8.14 17.67
C ALA A 756 24.85 -7.71 18.32
N ARG A 757 24.80 -6.74 19.25
CA ARG A 757 25.98 -6.30 20.00
C ARG A 757 26.58 -7.41 20.86
N ALA A 758 25.76 -8.24 21.51
CA ALA A 758 26.25 -9.38 22.28
C ALA A 758 27.02 -10.38 21.41
N LEU A 759 26.48 -10.74 20.24
CA LEU A 759 27.15 -11.63 19.27
C LEU A 759 28.51 -11.08 18.83
N LEU A 760 28.58 -9.78 18.51
CA LEU A 760 29.81 -9.11 18.11
C LEU A 760 30.82 -8.95 19.26
N ASN A 761 30.35 -8.78 20.50
CA ASN A 761 31.22 -8.78 21.67
C ASN A 761 31.84 -10.16 21.94
N HIS A 762 31.10 -11.24 21.68
CA HIS A 762 31.62 -12.61 21.77
C HIS A 762 32.62 -12.90 20.65
N ASN A 763 32.30 -12.51 19.41
CA ASN A 763 33.18 -12.68 18.25
C ASN A 763 33.17 -11.42 17.37
N SER A 764 34.15 -10.54 17.55
CA SER A 764 34.22 -9.28 16.80
C SER A 764 34.49 -9.45 15.31
N LYS A 765 34.98 -10.61 14.87
CA LYS A 765 35.19 -10.94 13.45
C LYS A 765 34.00 -11.70 12.85
N LEU A 766 32.90 -11.85 13.59
CA LEU A 766 31.70 -12.51 13.07
C LEU A 766 31.17 -11.73 11.85
N ARG A 767 30.98 -12.44 10.73
CA ARG A 767 30.21 -11.93 9.59
C ARG A 767 28.73 -11.94 9.97
N LEU A 768 28.31 -10.91 10.67
CA LEU A 768 26.93 -10.71 11.13
C LEU A 768 26.20 -9.79 10.15
N PHE A 769 25.08 -10.28 9.64
CA PHE A 769 24.10 -9.50 8.90
C PHE A 769 22.86 -9.38 9.77
N ALA A 770 22.76 -8.28 10.52
CA ALA A 770 21.67 -8.10 11.46
C ALA A 770 20.76 -6.95 11.09
N GLU A 771 19.49 -7.26 10.85
CA GLU A 771 18.41 -6.26 10.85
C GLU A 771 17.85 -6.17 12.27
N THR A 772 17.86 -4.98 12.85
CA THR A 772 17.40 -4.80 14.23
C THR A 772 16.31 -3.73 14.35
N GLY A 773 16.02 -3.32 15.57
CA GLY A 773 14.88 -2.46 15.89
C GLY A 773 14.86 -1.10 15.19
N GLY A 774 13.75 -0.41 15.39
CA GLY A 774 13.50 0.91 14.83
C GLY A 774 12.79 1.82 15.84
N LYS A 775 13.04 3.12 15.73
CA LYS A 775 12.23 4.15 16.40
C LYS A 775 11.65 5.08 15.33
N ASN A 776 10.78 4.49 14.52
CA ASN A 776 10.36 5.08 13.24
C ASN A 776 9.41 6.26 13.46
N ALA A 777 9.53 7.25 12.59
CA ALA A 777 8.76 8.47 12.63
C ALA A 777 7.87 8.61 11.39
N THR A 778 6.66 9.13 11.59
CA THR A 778 5.84 9.71 10.51
C THR A 778 5.74 11.21 10.78
N ILE A 779 6.13 12.02 9.80
CA ILE A 779 6.00 13.48 9.83
C ILE A 779 4.71 13.86 9.09
N VAL A 780 3.90 14.75 9.68
CA VAL A 780 2.68 15.30 9.05
C VAL A 780 2.79 16.81 8.99
N THR A 781 2.74 17.37 7.77
CA THR A 781 2.83 18.81 7.55
C THR A 781 1.45 19.46 7.42
N SER A 782 1.38 20.80 7.45
CA SER A 782 0.10 21.49 7.29
C SER A 782 -0.53 21.38 5.89
N LEU A 783 0.20 20.84 4.91
CA LEU A 783 -0.30 20.56 3.55
C LEU A 783 -0.72 19.10 3.35
N ALA A 784 -0.75 18.29 4.41
CA ALA A 784 -1.17 16.89 4.37
C ALA A 784 -2.69 16.71 4.19
N ASP A 785 -3.07 15.55 3.63
CA ASP A 785 -4.42 15.02 3.80
C ASP A 785 -4.58 14.46 5.21
N ARG A 786 -5.32 15.17 6.06
CA ARG A 786 -5.35 14.91 7.52
C ARG A 786 -6.02 13.57 7.83
N GLU A 787 -7.10 13.23 7.15
CA GLU A 787 -7.83 11.99 7.32
C GLU A 787 -7.00 10.78 6.84
N LEU A 788 -6.36 10.90 5.66
CA LEU A 788 -5.46 9.85 5.18
C LEU A 788 -4.23 9.71 6.09
N ALA A 789 -3.64 10.81 6.55
CA ALA A 789 -2.53 10.79 7.49
C ALA A 789 -2.89 10.04 8.79
N ILE A 790 -4.05 10.33 9.37
CA ILE A 790 -4.55 9.60 10.55
C ILE A 790 -4.69 8.10 10.22
N LYS A 791 -5.35 7.75 9.12
CA LYS A 791 -5.52 6.35 8.70
C LYS A 791 -4.19 5.62 8.58
N HIS A 792 -3.20 6.22 7.91
CA HIS A 792 -1.87 5.63 7.72
C HIS A 792 -1.10 5.49 9.02
N VAL A 793 -1.19 6.49 9.90
CA VAL A 793 -0.54 6.47 11.22
C VAL A 793 -1.14 5.39 12.12
N ILE A 794 -2.47 5.27 12.16
CA ILE A 794 -3.17 4.24 12.95
C ILE A 794 -2.76 2.83 12.50
N GLU A 795 -2.76 2.59 11.19
CA GLU A 795 -2.31 1.32 10.63
C GLU A 795 -0.84 1.05 10.98
N SER A 796 0.03 2.04 10.80
CA SER A 796 1.48 1.89 11.01
C SER A 796 1.86 1.73 12.49
N ALA A 797 1.11 2.34 13.41
CA ALA A 797 1.42 2.33 14.83
C ALA A 797 0.88 1.08 15.56
N PHE A 798 -0.31 0.61 15.18
CA PHE A 798 -1.06 -0.36 15.99
C PHE A 798 -1.28 -1.72 15.31
N ALA A 799 -1.04 -1.85 14.00
CA ALA A 799 -1.05 -3.15 13.33
C ALA A 799 -0.06 -4.12 14.00
N HIS A 800 -0.48 -5.38 14.18
CA HIS A 800 0.25 -6.39 14.96
C HIS A 800 0.63 -5.90 16.38
N SER A 801 -0.21 -5.05 16.97
CA SER A 801 -0.04 -4.46 18.31
C SER A 801 1.27 -3.67 18.45
N GLY A 802 1.71 -3.03 17.35
CA GLY A 802 2.96 -2.27 17.31
C GLY A 802 4.23 -3.14 17.38
N GLN A 803 4.12 -4.47 17.26
CA GLN A 803 5.25 -5.41 17.32
C GLN A 803 5.95 -5.58 15.95
N LYS A 804 6.10 -4.48 15.21
CA LYS A 804 6.84 -4.44 13.94
C LYS A 804 8.08 -3.57 14.12
N CYS A 805 9.22 -4.02 13.60
CA CYS A 805 10.42 -3.19 13.56
C CYS A 805 10.18 -1.88 12.78
N SER A 806 9.25 -1.89 11.81
CA SER A 806 8.82 -0.75 11.00
C SER A 806 7.67 0.09 11.59
N ALA A 807 7.12 -0.28 12.75
CA ALA A 807 5.96 0.42 13.31
C ALA A 807 6.25 1.91 13.56
N THR A 808 5.30 2.78 13.23
CA THR A 808 5.39 4.21 13.56
C THR A 808 5.25 4.38 15.06
N SER A 809 6.36 4.70 15.72
CA SER A 809 6.41 4.95 17.18
C SER A 809 6.41 6.44 17.51
N LEU A 810 6.82 7.28 16.56
CA LEU A 810 6.87 8.72 16.68
C LEU A 810 5.95 9.34 15.63
N LEU A 811 4.98 10.14 16.05
CA LEU A 811 4.21 11.01 15.17
C LEU A 811 4.71 12.44 15.38
N ILE A 812 5.35 13.02 14.39
CA ILE A 812 5.89 14.38 14.47
C ILE A 812 4.98 15.27 13.65
N LEU A 813 4.30 16.18 14.33
CA LEU A 813 3.31 17.07 13.73
C LEU A 813 3.91 18.47 13.64
N GLU A 814 3.79 19.12 12.49
CA GLU A 814 3.99 20.56 12.43
C GLU A 814 3.02 21.28 13.37
N ALA A 815 3.45 22.45 13.86
CA ALA A 815 2.74 23.27 14.83
C ALA A 815 1.23 23.39 14.56
N GLU A 816 0.85 23.70 13.32
CA GLU A 816 -0.56 23.85 12.94
C GLU A 816 -1.39 22.58 13.19
N ILE A 817 -0.84 21.41 12.89
CA ILE A 817 -1.52 20.13 13.04
C ILE A 817 -1.49 19.66 14.49
N PHE A 818 -0.38 19.88 15.20
CA PHE A 818 -0.26 19.56 16.61
C PHE A 818 -1.23 20.39 17.47
N ASP A 819 -1.39 21.66 17.14
CA ASP A 819 -2.23 22.61 17.87
C ASP A 819 -3.72 22.51 17.43
N ASP A 820 -4.05 21.65 16.45
CA ASP A 820 -5.41 21.40 15.96
C ASP A 820 -6.17 20.39 16.87
N PRO A 821 -7.20 20.84 17.61
CA PRO A 821 -7.98 19.95 18.48
C PRO A 821 -8.75 18.88 17.71
N HIS A 822 -9.16 19.17 16.46
CA HIS A 822 -9.94 18.24 15.64
C HIS A 822 -9.07 17.09 15.16
N PHE A 823 -7.86 17.39 14.65
CA PHE A 823 -6.88 16.37 14.28
C PHE A 823 -6.58 15.44 15.47
N LYS A 824 -6.33 16.02 16.64
CA LYS A 824 -6.10 15.26 17.88
C LYS A 824 -7.30 14.38 18.25
N SER A 825 -8.52 14.91 18.20
CA SER A 825 -9.72 14.12 18.54
C SER A 825 -9.98 12.99 17.55
N SER A 826 -9.79 13.22 16.25
CA SER A 826 -10.01 12.21 15.21
C SER A 826 -8.95 11.10 15.27
N LEU A 827 -7.69 11.43 15.57
CA LEU A 827 -6.64 10.43 15.83
C LEU A 827 -6.99 9.55 17.04
N VAL A 828 -7.46 10.17 18.14
CA VAL A 828 -7.84 9.44 19.35
C VAL A 828 -9.09 8.57 19.13
N ASP A 829 -10.11 9.09 18.44
CA ASP A 829 -11.31 8.32 18.10
C ASP A 829 -10.97 7.11 17.22
N ALA A 830 -10.15 7.31 16.18
CA ALA A 830 -9.72 6.22 15.31
C ALA A 830 -8.93 5.14 16.09
N ALA A 831 -8.00 5.54 16.96
CA ALA A 831 -7.22 4.59 17.77
C ALA A 831 -8.06 3.83 18.80
N SER A 832 -8.93 4.54 19.54
CA SER A 832 -9.79 3.93 20.57
C SER A 832 -10.89 3.03 20.00
N SER A 833 -11.20 3.19 18.71
CA SER A 833 -12.19 2.39 18.00
C SER A 833 -11.67 1.03 17.52
N LEU A 834 -10.35 0.79 17.58
CA LEU A 834 -9.75 -0.48 17.17
C LEU A 834 -10.16 -1.61 18.13
N PRO A 835 -10.81 -2.69 17.67
CA PRO A 835 -11.11 -3.84 18.51
C PRO A 835 -9.82 -4.52 19.00
N VAL A 836 -9.62 -4.51 20.31
CA VAL A 836 -8.55 -5.22 21.01
C VAL A 836 -9.07 -6.58 21.45
N GLY A 837 -8.36 -7.66 21.13
CA GLY A 837 -8.86 -8.98 21.50
C GLY A 837 -8.03 -10.16 21.04
N SER A 838 -8.62 -11.34 21.21
CA SER A 838 -8.06 -12.61 20.75
C SER A 838 -7.84 -12.60 19.25
N ALA A 839 -6.70 -13.11 18.80
CA ALA A 839 -6.42 -13.28 17.37
C ALA A 839 -7.34 -14.30 16.68
N TRP A 840 -8.08 -15.10 17.46
CA TRP A 840 -9.11 -16.02 16.98
C TRP A 840 -10.38 -15.32 16.52
N SER A 841 -10.61 -14.07 16.96
CA SER A 841 -11.72 -13.27 16.46
C SER A 841 -11.29 -12.54 15.20
N LEU A 842 -12.05 -12.74 14.11
CA LEU A 842 -11.79 -12.09 12.83
C LEU A 842 -11.97 -10.57 12.89
N SER A 843 -12.72 -10.07 13.88
CA SER A 843 -12.93 -8.64 14.12
C SER A 843 -11.77 -7.92 14.81
N THR A 844 -10.84 -8.67 15.42
CA THR A 844 -9.69 -8.10 16.14
C THR A 844 -8.77 -7.34 15.20
N ARG A 845 -8.43 -6.10 15.58
CA ARG A 845 -7.45 -5.25 14.88
C ARG A 845 -6.16 -5.07 15.66
N VAL A 846 -6.23 -5.14 16.99
CA VAL A 846 -5.07 -5.14 17.90
C VAL A 846 -5.08 -6.47 18.66
N GLY A 847 -4.18 -7.37 18.27
CA GLY A 847 -4.04 -8.69 18.87
C GLY A 847 -3.27 -8.68 20.20
N PRO A 848 -2.97 -9.86 20.76
CA PRO A 848 -2.10 -9.97 21.92
C PRO A 848 -0.65 -9.62 21.59
N LEU A 849 0.05 -9.08 22.58
CA LEU A 849 1.50 -9.12 22.63
C LEU A 849 2.00 -10.57 22.72
N ILE A 850 3.21 -10.85 22.23
CA ILE A 850 3.77 -12.20 22.33
C ILE A 850 3.96 -12.64 23.79
N ASP A 851 4.36 -11.70 24.63
CA ASP A 851 4.62 -11.84 26.05
C ASP A 851 4.08 -10.57 26.75
N PRO A 852 3.74 -10.64 28.06
CA PRO A 852 3.31 -9.46 28.80
C PRO A 852 4.32 -8.30 28.67
N PRO A 853 3.88 -7.03 28.81
CA PRO A 853 4.74 -5.87 28.61
C PRO A 853 6.11 -6.00 29.27
N ASN A 854 7.18 -5.80 28.50
CA ASN A 854 8.54 -5.78 29.05
C ASN A 854 8.77 -4.51 29.89
N GLU A 855 9.90 -4.40 30.58
CA GLU A 855 10.19 -3.26 31.47
C GLU A 855 10.16 -1.90 30.77
N ASN A 856 10.65 -1.80 29.53
CA ASN A 856 10.58 -0.55 28.76
C ASN A 856 9.13 -0.18 28.44
N LEU A 857 8.34 -1.14 27.95
CA LEU A 857 6.94 -0.90 27.62
C LEU A 857 6.13 -0.60 28.89
N LYS A 858 6.28 -1.37 29.98
CA LYS A 858 5.64 -1.08 31.28
C LYS A 858 5.91 0.35 31.74
N LYS A 859 7.18 0.79 31.68
CA LYS A 859 7.54 2.17 32.01
C LYS A 859 6.86 3.15 31.06
N GLY A 860 6.91 2.92 29.75
CA GLY A 860 6.24 3.73 28.74
C GLY A 860 4.73 3.86 28.96
N LEU A 861 4.06 2.79 29.40
CA LEU A 861 2.62 2.76 29.70
C LEU A 861 2.26 3.39 31.06
N ALA A 862 3.18 3.39 32.03
CA ALA A 862 2.90 3.81 33.40
C ALA A 862 3.31 5.25 33.73
N THR A 863 4.32 5.81 33.05
CA THR A 863 4.91 7.11 33.42
C THR A 863 4.76 8.13 32.30
N LEU A 864 4.55 9.40 32.66
CA LEU A 864 4.60 10.54 31.76
C LEU A 864 5.82 11.40 32.12
N ASP A 865 6.64 11.76 31.13
CA ASP A 865 7.72 12.73 31.31
C ASP A 865 7.17 14.18 31.34
N GLU A 866 8.02 15.15 31.68
CA GLU A 866 7.61 16.56 31.77
C GLU A 866 7.04 17.09 30.44
N GLY A 867 5.80 17.59 30.48
CA GLY A 867 5.08 18.10 29.31
C GLY A 867 4.27 17.04 28.55
N GLU A 868 4.41 15.76 28.90
CA GLU A 868 3.59 14.69 28.33
C GLU A 868 2.23 14.60 29.03
N HIS A 869 1.18 14.32 28.26
CA HIS A 869 -0.11 13.86 28.77
C HIS A 869 -0.68 12.75 27.89
N TRP A 870 -1.55 11.92 28.46
CA TRP A 870 -2.30 10.94 27.70
C TRP A 870 -3.36 11.64 26.84
N ALA A 871 -3.26 11.48 25.52
CA ALA A 871 -4.37 11.74 24.61
C ALA A 871 -5.31 10.53 24.54
N LEU A 872 -4.72 9.32 24.64
CA LEU A 872 -5.43 8.05 24.85
C LEU A 872 -4.61 7.22 25.83
N GLN A 873 -5.14 6.95 27.01
CA GLN A 873 -4.47 6.13 28.01
C GLN A 873 -4.66 4.64 27.68
N PRO A 874 -3.58 3.84 27.60
CA PRO A 874 -3.69 2.42 27.32
C PRO A 874 -4.21 1.66 28.53
N GLU A 875 -4.94 0.58 28.27
CA GLU A 875 -5.47 -0.36 29.25
C GLU A 875 -4.88 -1.75 29.00
N ILE A 876 -4.50 -2.42 30.09
CA ILE A 876 -4.04 -3.81 30.05
C ILE A 876 -5.21 -4.68 30.53
N ASP A 877 -5.61 -5.67 29.73
CA ASP A 877 -6.71 -6.55 30.10
C ASP A 877 -6.36 -7.38 31.35
N ILE A 878 -7.32 -7.48 32.26
CA ILE A 878 -7.14 -8.14 33.57
C ILE A 878 -7.02 -9.66 33.41
N LEU A 879 -7.73 -10.25 32.43
CA LEU A 879 -7.78 -11.69 32.23
C LEU A 879 -6.65 -12.17 31.32
N ASN A 880 -6.19 -11.33 30.39
CA ASN A 880 -5.06 -11.59 29.53
C ASN A 880 -4.10 -10.39 29.52
N PRO A 881 -3.02 -10.41 30.32
CA PRO A 881 -2.06 -9.29 30.40
C PRO A 881 -1.24 -9.06 29.13
N ARG A 882 -1.41 -9.92 28.11
CA ARG A 882 -0.85 -9.71 26.76
C ARG A 882 -1.74 -8.81 25.90
N LEU A 883 -3.01 -8.61 26.24
CA LEU A 883 -3.88 -7.67 25.54
C LEU A 883 -3.67 -6.28 26.13
N VAL A 884 -3.18 -5.37 25.28
CA VAL A 884 -2.93 -3.97 25.63
C VAL A 884 -3.60 -3.10 24.58
N SER A 885 -4.46 -2.19 25.01
CA SER A 885 -5.11 -1.24 24.09
C SER A 885 -4.13 -0.18 23.58
N PRO A 886 -4.43 0.46 22.42
CA PRO A 886 -3.63 1.58 21.91
C PRO A 886 -3.43 2.69 22.94
N GLY A 887 -2.18 3.12 23.11
CA GLY A 887 -1.82 4.30 23.90
C GLY A 887 -1.29 5.43 23.02
N ILE A 888 -1.70 6.67 23.31
CA ILE A 888 -1.19 7.88 22.64
C ILE A 888 -0.74 8.89 23.69
N LYS A 889 0.57 9.15 23.72
CA LYS A 889 1.16 10.25 24.48
C LYS A 889 1.28 11.48 23.60
N TRP A 890 0.92 12.63 24.14
CA TRP A 890 0.97 13.90 23.44
C TRP A 890 1.87 14.87 24.19
N GLY A 891 2.60 15.72 23.45
CA GLY A 891 3.58 16.65 24.06
C GLY A 891 4.93 16.00 24.41
N VAL A 892 5.26 14.87 23.76
CA VAL A 892 6.56 14.23 23.94
C VAL A 892 7.67 15.16 23.46
N ARG A 893 8.64 15.43 24.34
CA ARG A 893 9.77 16.33 24.04
C ARG A 893 10.88 15.60 23.28
N SER A 894 11.56 16.32 22.39
CA SER A 894 12.73 15.74 21.74
C SER A 894 13.84 15.45 22.76
N GLY A 895 14.34 14.21 22.74
CA GLY A 895 15.42 13.72 23.59
C GLY A 895 14.93 13.02 24.86
N SER A 896 13.63 13.03 25.10
CA SER A 896 12.97 12.30 26.19
C SER A 896 13.13 10.78 26.06
N TYR A 897 12.77 10.07 27.14
CA TYR A 897 12.82 8.61 27.15
C TYR A 897 11.92 7.99 26.08
N CYS A 898 10.71 8.54 25.89
CA CYS A 898 9.77 8.11 24.85
C CYS A 898 10.27 8.43 23.43
N HIS A 899 11.03 9.52 23.24
CA HIS A 899 11.67 9.81 21.95
C HIS A 899 12.76 8.76 21.61
N GLN A 900 13.56 8.35 22.59
CA GLN A 900 14.79 7.59 22.36
C GLN A 900 14.66 6.06 22.51
N THR A 901 13.56 5.58 23.11
CA THR A 901 13.40 4.15 23.46
C THR A 901 12.39 3.43 22.57
N GLU A 902 12.80 2.31 21.96
CA GLU A 902 11.89 1.38 21.28
C GLU A 902 11.10 0.56 22.31
N PHE A 903 9.77 0.60 22.21
CA PHE A 903 8.86 -0.09 23.14
C PHE A 903 8.35 -1.44 22.62
N PHE A 904 8.26 -1.60 21.30
CA PHE A 904 7.78 -2.80 20.63
C PHE A 904 6.38 -3.24 21.12
N GLY A 905 5.45 -2.28 21.15
CA GLY A 905 4.08 -2.43 21.63
C GLY A 905 3.19 -1.27 21.16
N PRO A 906 1.89 -1.26 21.47
CA PRO A 906 0.92 -0.34 20.88
C PRO A 906 0.93 1.04 21.55
N LEU A 907 2.08 1.75 21.50
CA LEU A 907 2.28 3.06 22.11
C LEU A 907 2.84 4.07 21.11
N LEU A 908 2.04 5.09 20.79
CA LEU A 908 2.41 6.19 19.91
C LEU A 908 2.83 7.43 20.72
N SER A 909 3.98 8.01 20.38
CA SER A 909 4.48 9.24 20.98
C SER A 909 4.33 10.41 20.00
N VAL A 910 3.57 11.44 20.37
CA VAL A 910 3.31 12.60 19.50
C VAL A 910 4.14 13.80 19.91
N LEU A 911 4.93 14.31 18.97
CA LEU A 911 5.85 15.43 19.11
C LEU A 911 5.38 16.61 18.26
N ARG A 912 5.67 17.82 18.74
CA ARG A 912 5.46 19.07 18.02
C ARG A 912 6.76 19.51 17.36
N ALA A 913 6.71 19.85 16.08
CA ALA A 913 7.77 20.53 15.34
C ALA A 913 7.29 21.90 14.87
N ASP A 914 8.19 22.87 14.73
CA ASP A 914 7.79 24.22 14.27
C ASP A 914 7.58 24.26 12.75
N ASP A 915 8.40 23.51 12.02
CA ASP A 915 8.34 23.33 10.57
C ASP A 915 8.94 21.96 10.17
N LEU A 916 8.91 21.66 8.87
CA LEU A 916 9.45 20.42 8.31
C LEU A 916 10.95 20.22 8.59
N HIS A 917 11.77 21.29 8.61
CA HIS A 917 13.20 21.16 8.90
C HIS A 917 13.42 20.68 10.34
N HIS A 918 12.75 21.33 11.30
CA HIS A 918 12.77 20.90 12.70
C HIS A 918 12.21 19.48 12.85
N ALA A 919 11.16 19.12 12.11
CA ALA A 919 10.59 17.76 12.14
C ALA A 919 11.59 16.69 11.68
N ILE A 920 12.34 16.96 10.59
CA ILE A 920 13.40 16.08 10.08
C ILE A 920 14.54 15.95 11.10
N GLU A 921 14.93 17.07 11.73
CA GLU A 921 15.95 17.06 12.78
C GLU A 921 15.54 16.17 13.97
N ILE A 922 14.30 16.31 14.46
CA ILE A 922 13.75 15.46 15.53
C ILE A 922 13.82 13.99 15.11
N ALA A 923 13.28 13.63 13.94
CA ALA A 923 13.29 12.24 13.47
C ALA A 923 14.70 11.64 13.38
N ASN A 924 15.67 12.44 12.92
CA ASN A 924 17.07 12.05 12.75
C ASN A 924 17.86 11.99 14.07
N GLN A 925 17.32 12.51 15.19
CA GLN A 925 17.96 12.43 16.52
C GLN A 925 17.79 11.06 17.19
N THR A 926 16.97 10.17 16.65
CA THR A 926 16.89 8.79 17.14
C THR A 926 18.16 8.01 16.77
N PRO A 927 18.59 7.01 17.55
CA PRO A 927 19.78 6.21 17.23
C PRO A 927 19.54 5.23 16.07
N TYR A 928 18.32 5.17 15.55
CA TYR A 928 17.85 4.25 14.52
C TYR A 928 17.67 4.95 13.17
N GLY A 929 17.35 4.17 12.14
CA GLY A 929 17.10 4.67 10.79
C GLY A 929 16.52 3.57 9.89
N LEU A 930 15.43 2.94 10.31
CA LEU A 930 14.80 1.84 9.57
C LEU A 930 13.75 2.36 8.59
N THR A 931 12.56 2.72 9.09
CA THR A 931 11.50 3.33 8.27
C THR A 931 11.25 4.79 8.68
N SER A 932 10.79 5.60 7.72
CA SER A 932 10.26 6.94 7.99
C SER A 932 9.16 7.29 6.99
N GLY A 933 8.14 8.01 7.46
CA GLY A 933 7.00 8.46 6.67
C GLY A 933 6.89 9.97 6.58
N LEU A 934 6.37 10.47 5.46
CA LEU A 934 5.92 11.85 5.28
C LEU A 934 4.48 11.87 4.75
N GLU A 935 3.62 12.61 5.42
CA GLU A 935 2.29 12.99 4.92
C GLU A 935 2.36 14.45 4.49
N SER A 936 2.42 14.68 3.18
CA SER A 936 2.43 16.01 2.54
C SER A 936 2.07 15.91 1.06
N LEU A 937 1.23 16.82 0.59
CA LEU A 937 0.88 16.94 -0.83
C LEU A 937 1.79 17.91 -1.61
N ASP A 938 2.74 18.58 -0.95
CA ASP A 938 3.70 19.47 -1.60
C ASP A 938 4.95 18.68 -2.03
N ASP A 939 5.21 18.64 -3.34
CA ASP A 939 6.35 17.94 -3.92
C ASP A 939 7.70 18.53 -3.47
N ARG A 940 7.75 19.84 -3.15
CA ARG A 940 8.96 20.49 -2.60
C ARG A 940 9.30 19.96 -1.21
N GLU A 941 8.28 19.72 -0.39
CA GLU A 941 8.43 19.11 0.94
C GLU A 941 8.86 17.65 0.83
N GLN A 942 8.30 16.92 -0.14
CA GLN A 942 8.68 15.53 -0.42
C GLN A 942 10.16 15.42 -0.84
N GLU A 943 10.64 16.32 -1.70
CA GLU A 943 12.05 16.39 -2.12
C GLU A 943 12.98 16.76 -0.95
N LEU A 944 12.62 17.81 -0.19
CA LEU A 944 13.38 18.22 0.99
C LEU A 944 13.50 17.09 2.01
N TRP A 945 12.38 16.44 2.33
CA TRP A 945 12.35 15.37 3.30
C TRP A 945 13.14 14.15 2.82
N SER A 946 12.89 13.68 1.59
CA SER A 946 13.54 12.46 1.07
C SER A 946 15.06 12.61 0.93
N SER A 947 15.57 13.82 0.70
CA SER A 947 17.00 14.11 0.63
C SER A 947 17.69 14.27 2.00
N ALA A 948 16.95 14.64 3.05
CA ALA A 948 17.51 14.95 4.37
C ALA A 948 17.24 13.87 5.44
N ILE A 949 16.18 13.07 5.29
CA ILE A 949 15.82 12.04 6.26
C ILE A 949 16.81 10.87 6.25
N GLN A 950 17.19 10.38 7.43
CA GLN A 950 18.17 9.31 7.59
C GLN A 950 17.50 7.97 7.94
N ALA A 951 16.84 7.37 6.96
CA ALA A 951 16.24 6.04 7.06
C ALA A 951 16.45 5.22 5.79
N GLY A 952 16.41 3.89 5.92
CA GLY A 952 16.60 2.97 4.79
C GLY A 952 15.35 2.80 3.92
N ASN A 953 14.15 2.88 4.49
CA ASN A 953 12.88 2.75 3.79
C ASN A 953 12.02 4.00 4.04
N LEU A 954 11.64 4.68 2.95
CA LEU A 954 10.92 5.93 2.95
C LEU A 954 9.53 5.74 2.35
N TYR A 955 8.53 6.37 2.96
CA TYR A 955 7.13 6.26 2.57
C TYR A 955 6.49 7.65 2.52
N ILE A 956 5.79 7.98 1.43
CA ILE A 956 5.11 9.27 1.26
C ILE A 956 3.62 9.04 1.00
N ASN A 957 2.78 9.68 1.81
CA ASN A 957 1.32 9.62 1.76
C ASN A 957 0.76 8.20 1.84
N ARG A 958 1.39 7.34 2.65
CA ARG A 958 1.02 5.93 2.82
C ARG A 958 1.54 5.35 4.14
N PRO A 959 1.04 4.17 4.60
CA PRO A 959 1.58 3.49 5.76
C PRO A 959 3.07 3.16 5.62
N THR A 960 3.80 3.15 6.75
CA THR A 960 5.25 2.88 6.82
C THR A 960 5.61 1.41 7.03
N THR A 961 4.61 0.53 7.02
CA THR A 961 4.75 -0.93 7.21
C THR A 961 4.29 -1.69 5.97
N GLY A 962 4.51 -3.01 5.94
CA GLY A 962 4.10 -3.87 4.81
C GLY A 962 4.99 -3.68 3.57
N ALA A 963 6.31 -3.68 3.76
CA ALA A 963 7.25 -3.71 2.65
C ALA A 963 7.08 -5.01 1.85
N ILE A 964 7.11 -4.92 0.52
CA ILE A 964 6.94 -6.04 -0.40
C ILE A 964 8.27 -6.28 -1.11
N VAL A 965 8.66 -7.54 -1.27
CA VAL A 965 9.91 -7.99 -1.93
C VAL A 965 10.05 -7.32 -3.29
N LEU A 966 11.27 -6.87 -3.62
CA LEU A 966 11.66 -6.08 -4.80
C LEU A 966 10.97 -4.71 -4.95
N ARG A 967 9.75 -4.53 -4.45
CA ARG A 967 8.99 -3.28 -4.51
C ARG A 967 9.54 -2.27 -3.51
N GLN A 968 9.74 -2.68 -2.27
CA GLN A 968 10.44 -1.89 -1.25
C GLN A 968 11.46 -2.75 -0.50
N PRO A 969 12.61 -3.12 -1.11
CA PRO A 969 13.67 -3.84 -0.43
C PRO A 969 13.92 -3.30 0.98
N PHE A 970 13.90 -4.20 1.96
CA PHE A 970 13.78 -3.80 3.35
C PHE A 970 15.12 -3.86 4.07
N GLY A 971 15.44 -2.78 4.79
CA GLY A 971 16.62 -2.73 5.66
C GLY A 971 16.99 -1.31 6.06
N GLY A 972 17.61 -1.19 7.23
CA GLY A 972 17.86 0.11 7.87
C GLY A 972 19.30 0.62 7.76
N ILE A 973 19.57 1.71 8.48
CA ILE A 973 20.91 2.26 8.72
C ILE A 973 21.12 2.49 10.22
N ARG A 974 22.33 2.93 10.61
CA ARG A 974 22.68 3.21 12.03
C ARG A 974 22.43 1.96 12.88
N ASN A 975 21.86 2.08 14.08
CA ASN A 975 21.58 0.92 14.92
C ASN A 975 20.52 -0.03 14.34
N SER A 976 19.81 0.32 13.27
CA SER A 976 18.83 -0.58 12.65
C SER A 976 19.45 -1.66 11.77
N SER A 977 20.73 -1.54 11.37
CA SER A 977 21.41 -2.57 10.58
C SER A 977 22.88 -2.73 10.99
N PHE A 978 23.35 -3.97 11.08
CA PHE A 978 24.76 -4.31 11.28
C PHE A 978 25.26 -5.13 10.08
N GLY A 979 26.45 -4.77 9.59
CA GLY A 979 27.04 -5.34 8.39
C GLY A 979 26.95 -4.40 7.18
N PRO A 980 27.02 -4.94 5.95
CA PRO A 980 27.07 -4.12 4.73
C PRO A 980 25.77 -3.39 4.36
N GLY A 981 24.65 -3.65 5.03
CA GLY A 981 23.38 -2.96 4.77
C GLY A 981 22.79 -3.21 3.37
N LEU A 982 23.04 -4.39 2.78
CA LEU A 982 22.32 -4.84 1.58
C LEU A 982 20.93 -5.33 2.02
N LYS A 983 19.88 -4.86 1.35
CA LYS A 983 18.50 -5.01 1.83
C LYS A 983 17.90 -6.37 1.49
N ALA A 984 17.15 -6.95 2.44
CA ALA A 984 16.36 -8.14 2.19
C ALA A 984 15.32 -7.86 1.10
N GLY A 985 15.16 -8.81 0.18
CA GLY A 985 14.25 -8.69 -0.97
C GLY A 985 14.77 -7.75 -2.05
N GLY A 986 16.03 -7.28 -1.94
CA GLY A 986 16.74 -6.53 -2.98
C GLY A 986 17.65 -7.42 -3.82
N PRO A 987 18.07 -6.95 -5.01
CA PRO A 987 18.83 -7.75 -5.98
C PRO A 987 20.26 -8.08 -5.53
N HIS A 988 20.75 -7.46 -4.45
CA HIS A 988 22.10 -7.69 -3.93
C HIS A 988 22.14 -8.54 -2.65
N TYR A 989 21.00 -8.91 -2.05
CA TYR A 989 20.99 -9.59 -0.75
C TYR A 989 21.72 -10.94 -0.77
N VAL A 990 21.52 -11.73 -1.84
CA VAL A 990 22.14 -13.05 -2.00
C VAL A 990 23.68 -12.95 -2.06
N ASN A 991 24.23 -11.81 -2.48
CA ASN A 991 25.68 -11.59 -2.54
C ASN A 991 26.36 -11.70 -1.17
N LEU A 992 25.62 -11.45 -0.07
CA LEU A 992 26.14 -11.60 1.29
C LEU A 992 26.58 -13.05 1.60
N PHE A 993 25.95 -14.01 0.93
CA PHE A 993 26.13 -15.46 1.15
C PHE A 993 26.95 -16.13 0.06
N THR A 994 27.42 -15.38 -0.93
CA THR A 994 28.16 -15.89 -2.09
C THR A 994 29.63 -15.48 -2.00
N ARG A 995 30.54 -16.42 -2.22
CA ARG A 995 31.95 -16.15 -2.49
C ARG A 995 32.14 -16.05 -4.00
N PHE A 996 32.46 -14.87 -4.48
CA PHE A 996 32.78 -14.65 -5.89
C PHE A 996 34.26 -14.89 -6.14
N GLU A 997 34.57 -15.84 -7.02
CA GLU A 997 35.93 -16.13 -7.46
C GLU A 997 36.16 -15.47 -8.82
N ASN A 998 37.21 -14.64 -8.93
CA ASN A 998 37.50 -13.93 -10.17
C ASN A 998 37.96 -14.89 -11.27
N CYS A 999 37.43 -14.69 -12.47
CA CYS A 999 37.91 -15.32 -13.69
C CYS A 999 38.24 -14.26 -14.74
N ARG A 1000 38.94 -14.69 -15.80
CA ARG A 1000 39.38 -13.79 -16.86
C ARG A 1000 38.17 -13.12 -17.52
N LEU A 1001 38.16 -11.79 -17.57
CA LEU A 1001 37.19 -11.05 -18.36
C LEU A 1001 37.66 -11.05 -19.82
N GLU A 1002 36.90 -11.72 -20.70
CA GLU A 1002 37.21 -11.87 -22.13
C GLU A 1002 36.87 -10.63 -22.99
N VAL A 1003 36.41 -9.53 -22.39
CA VAL A 1003 36.00 -8.32 -23.12
C VAL A 1003 37.21 -7.41 -23.32
N GLU A 1004 37.65 -7.16 -24.55
CA GLU A 1004 38.75 -6.22 -24.86
C GLU A 1004 38.28 -4.76 -24.93
N ASN A 1005 37.85 -4.18 -23.81
CA ASN A 1005 37.45 -2.77 -23.75
C ASN A 1005 38.15 -2.05 -22.60
N THR A 1006 38.57 -0.80 -22.84
CA THR A 1006 39.19 0.08 -21.85
C THR A 1006 38.20 1.16 -21.42
N PRO A 1007 38.23 1.62 -20.15
CA PRO A 1007 37.31 2.62 -19.64
C PRO A 1007 37.38 3.90 -20.48
N GLN A 1008 36.22 4.48 -20.77
CA GLN A 1008 36.11 5.71 -21.58
C GLN A 1008 35.59 6.90 -20.78
N GLY A 1009 35.07 6.68 -19.57
CA GLY A 1009 34.46 7.71 -18.73
C GLY A 1009 35.38 8.24 -17.63
N THR A 1010 34.81 8.37 -16.41
CA THR A 1010 35.46 8.91 -15.21
C THR A 1010 36.79 8.23 -14.85
N LEU A 1011 36.93 6.93 -15.15
CA LEU A 1011 38.10 6.11 -14.84
C LEU A 1011 39.14 6.08 -15.98
N LYS A 1012 38.87 6.70 -17.13
CA LYS A 1012 39.85 6.77 -18.23
C LYS A 1012 41.19 7.40 -17.81
N PRO A 1013 41.24 8.57 -17.12
CA PRO A 1013 42.51 9.14 -16.68
C PRO A 1013 43.27 8.23 -15.70
N LEU A 1014 42.54 7.48 -14.87
CA LEU A 1014 43.11 6.50 -13.95
C LEU A 1014 43.78 5.39 -14.74
N PHE A 1015 43.09 4.82 -15.73
CA PHE A 1015 43.63 3.76 -16.58
C PHE A 1015 44.83 4.20 -17.42
N GLU A 1016 44.81 5.42 -17.98
CA GLU A 1016 45.95 5.99 -18.70
C GLU A 1016 47.18 6.12 -17.80
N THR A 1017 46.97 6.56 -16.55
CA THR A 1017 48.05 6.64 -15.54
C THR A 1017 48.59 5.25 -15.20
N VAL A 1018 47.70 4.28 -14.95
CA VAL A 1018 48.08 2.88 -14.67
C VAL A 1018 48.91 2.31 -15.82
N SER A 1019 48.49 2.53 -17.06
CA SER A 1019 49.19 2.07 -18.26
C SER A 1019 50.57 2.72 -18.39
N SER A 1020 50.68 4.02 -18.11
CA SER A 1020 51.94 4.76 -18.21
C SER A 1020 52.96 4.39 -17.13
N GLU A 1021 52.50 4.00 -15.95
CA GLU A 1021 53.35 3.67 -14.79
C GLU A 1021 53.50 2.15 -14.57
N ALA A 1022 52.99 1.31 -15.48
CA ALA A 1022 52.94 -0.13 -15.32
C ALA A 1022 54.30 -0.77 -14.99
N THR A 1023 55.38 -0.31 -15.64
CA THR A 1023 56.76 -0.76 -15.37
C THR A 1023 57.21 -0.42 -13.94
N HIS A 1024 56.88 0.78 -13.44
CA HIS A 1024 57.21 1.19 -12.07
C HIS A 1024 56.42 0.40 -11.03
N TRP A 1025 55.21 -0.04 -11.38
CA TRP A 1025 54.30 -0.78 -10.50
C TRP A 1025 54.44 -2.29 -10.62
N ASN A 1026 55.39 -2.76 -11.43
CA ASN A 1026 55.62 -4.17 -11.70
C ASN A 1026 54.35 -4.90 -12.19
N LEU A 1027 53.55 -4.22 -13.03
CA LEU A 1027 52.35 -4.77 -13.65
C LEU A 1027 52.71 -5.37 -15.01
N SER A 1028 52.29 -6.61 -15.25
CA SER A 1028 52.44 -7.26 -16.56
C SER A 1028 51.46 -6.68 -17.59
N ALA A 1029 51.67 -6.95 -18.88
CA ALA A 1029 50.73 -6.55 -19.92
C ALA A 1029 49.32 -7.16 -19.70
N GLU A 1030 49.26 -8.38 -19.14
CA GLU A 1030 48.02 -9.04 -18.78
C GLU A 1030 47.31 -8.33 -17.60
N ASP A 1031 48.07 -7.89 -16.59
CA ASP A 1031 47.52 -7.10 -15.47
C ASP A 1031 46.89 -5.79 -15.96
N ILE A 1032 47.57 -5.07 -16.84
CA ILE A 1032 47.04 -3.83 -17.43
C ILE A 1032 45.73 -4.12 -18.18
N GLN A 1033 45.70 -5.17 -19.00
CA GLN A 1033 44.50 -5.55 -19.74
C GLN A 1033 43.35 -5.90 -18.80
N GLN A 1034 43.59 -6.73 -17.78
CA GLN A 1034 42.55 -7.13 -16.82
C GLN A 1034 42.07 -5.96 -15.94
N ILE A 1035 42.97 -5.05 -15.54
CA ILE A 1035 42.60 -3.80 -14.87
C ILE A 1035 41.70 -2.98 -15.79
N GLY A 1036 42.08 -2.77 -17.06
CA GLY A 1036 41.26 -2.05 -18.04
C GLY A 1036 39.86 -2.63 -18.18
N ASN A 1037 39.76 -3.95 -18.35
CA ASN A 1037 38.47 -4.65 -18.48
C ASN A 1037 37.61 -4.52 -17.22
N THR A 1038 38.24 -4.59 -16.03
CA THR A 1038 37.55 -4.45 -14.74
C THR A 1038 37.06 -3.02 -14.53
N LEU A 1039 37.89 -2.01 -14.80
CA LEU A 1039 37.50 -0.60 -14.71
C LEU A 1039 36.34 -0.28 -15.66
N GLN A 1040 36.38 -0.80 -16.89
CA GLN A 1040 35.26 -0.68 -17.83
C GLN A 1040 33.98 -1.35 -17.31
N SER A 1041 34.10 -2.52 -16.67
CA SER A 1041 32.96 -3.17 -16.01
C SER A 1041 32.38 -2.29 -14.90
N TYR A 1042 33.22 -1.67 -14.08
CA TYR A 1042 32.79 -0.79 -13.01
C TYR A 1042 32.07 0.45 -13.58
N GLU A 1043 32.63 1.14 -14.57
CA GLU A 1043 31.97 2.28 -15.21
C GLU A 1043 30.60 1.91 -15.77
N GLN A 1044 30.53 0.77 -16.48
CA GLN A 1044 29.31 0.31 -17.11
C GLN A 1044 28.21 0.04 -16.06
N TYR A 1045 28.50 -0.75 -15.02
CA TYR A 1045 27.51 -1.08 -14.00
C TYR A 1045 27.20 0.10 -13.08
N CYS A 1046 28.15 1.02 -12.87
CA CYS A 1046 27.88 2.27 -12.15
C CYS A 1046 26.74 3.06 -12.83
N VAL A 1047 26.77 3.18 -14.16
CA VAL A 1047 25.72 3.87 -14.92
C VAL A 1047 24.44 3.03 -15.03
N GLN A 1048 24.56 1.73 -15.30
CA GLN A 1048 23.40 0.86 -15.58
C GLN A 1048 22.59 0.52 -14.33
N GLU A 1049 23.24 0.41 -13.17
CA GLU A 1049 22.62 -0.01 -11.91
C GLU A 1049 22.65 1.08 -10.85
N TYR A 1050 23.82 1.58 -10.46
CA TYR A 1050 23.96 2.38 -9.24
C TYR A 1050 23.53 3.85 -9.40
N PHE A 1051 23.71 4.45 -10.57
CA PHE A 1051 23.23 5.82 -10.86
C PHE A 1051 21.82 5.86 -11.40
N LYS A 1052 21.24 4.68 -11.69
CA LYS A 1052 19.88 4.57 -12.21
C LYS A 1052 18.89 4.51 -11.05
N GLN A 1053 17.80 5.27 -11.20
CA GLN A 1053 16.58 5.09 -10.41
C GLN A 1053 15.79 3.90 -10.97
N HIS A 1054 15.43 2.95 -10.10
CA HIS A 1054 14.67 1.77 -10.51
C HIS A 1054 13.24 1.85 -9.97
N ASP A 1055 12.26 1.85 -10.87
CA ASP A 1055 10.86 1.53 -10.58
C ASP A 1055 10.50 0.25 -11.35
N HIS A 1056 10.56 -0.89 -10.65
CA HIS A 1056 10.49 -2.19 -11.30
C HIS A 1056 9.09 -2.50 -11.85
N PHE A 1057 8.08 -2.31 -11.01
CA PHE A 1057 6.70 -2.69 -11.30
C PHE A 1057 5.92 -1.59 -12.01
N ARG A 1058 6.32 -0.32 -11.86
CA ARG A 1058 5.65 0.86 -12.46
C ARG A 1058 4.14 0.84 -12.21
N LEU A 1059 3.75 0.65 -10.95
CA LEU A 1059 2.35 0.47 -10.55
C LEU A 1059 1.50 1.72 -10.79
N ILE A 1060 0.19 1.51 -10.96
CA ILE A 1060 -0.78 2.59 -11.08
C ILE A 1060 -1.04 3.18 -9.70
N GLY A 1061 -0.88 4.50 -9.58
CA GLY A 1061 -1.10 5.26 -8.36
C GLY A 1061 0.05 5.25 -7.35
N GLN A 1062 1.07 4.41 -7.53
CA GLN A 1062 2.22 4.35 -6.62
C GLN A 1062 3.56 4.18 -7.35
N ASP A 1063 4.53 5.04 -7.00
CA ASP A 1063 5.93 4.85 -7.39
C ASP A 1063 6.66 4.01 -6.34
N ASN A 1064 7.54 3.12 -6.80
CA ASN A 1064 8.34 2.25 -5.94
C ASN A 1064 9.79 2.30 -6.37
N LEU A 1065 10.48 3.28 -5.82
CA LEU A 1065 11.75 3.75 -6.31
C LEU A 1065 12.86 3.15 -5.45
N ARG A 1066 13.88 2.63 -6.12
CA ARG A 1066 15.06 2.07 -5.51
C ARG A 1066 16.28 2.78 -6.07
N TYR A 1067 17.07 3.33 -5.17
CA TYR A 1067 18.25 4.13 -5.47
C TYR A 1067 19.44 3.67 -4.64
N TYR A 1068 20.61 4.14 -5.07
CA TYR A 1068 21.87 3.87 -4.41
C TYR A 1068 22.56 5.18 -4.08
N HIS A 1069 22.64 5.48 -2.79
CA HIS A 1069 23.37 6.65 -2.31
C HIS A 1069 24.85 6.32 -2.17
N PRO A 1070 25.76 7.10 -2.76
CA PRO A 1070 27.18 6.88 -2.57
C PRO A 1070 27.56 7.07 -1.10
N ILE A 1071 28.34 6.12 -0.56
CA ILE A 1071 28.82 6.21 0.83
C ILE A 1071 29.91 7.27 0.90
N LYS A 1072 29.69 8.29 1.74
CA LYS A 1072 30.68 9.34 2.01
C LYS A 1072 31.76 8.80 2.96
N HIS A 1073 33.01 9.22 2.76
CA HIS A 1073 34.16 8.90 3.61
C HIS A 1073 34.43 7.39 3.75
N ILE A 1074 34.93 6.77 2.67
CA ILE A 1074 35.37 5.37 2.66
C ILE A 1074 36.88 5.32 2.91
N ALA A 1075 37.29 4.64 3.98
CA ALA A 1075 38.69 4.37 4.27
C ALA A 1075 39.11 3.04 3.61
N ILE A 1076 40.03 3.13 2.65
CA ILE A 1076 40.68 1.96 2.05
C ILE A 1076 41.86 1.60 2.95
N CYS A 1077 41.74 0.51 3.69
CA CYS A 1077 42.79 0.03 4.59
C CYS A 1077 43.76 -0.84 3.79
N ILE A 1078 45.05 -0.45 3.78
CA ILE A 1078 46.11 -1.10 3.02
C ILE A 1078 47.03 -1.84 3.98
N GLU A 1079 47.12 -3.16 3.78
CA GLU A 1079 48.00 -4.05 4.54
C GLU A 1079 49.19 -4.55 3.72
N SER A 1080 50.15 -5.22 4.39
CA SER A 1080 51.43 -5.61 3.82
C SER A 1080 51.37 -6.75 2.80
N ASP A 1081 50.21 -7.32 2.55
CA ASP A 1081 49.93 -8.36 1.55
C ASP A 1081 49.00 -7.86 0.40
N ASP A 1082 48.59 -6.58 0.44
CA ASP A 1082 47.68 -6.00 -0.55
C ASP A 1082 48.36 -5.79 -1.92
N SER A 1083 47.78 -6.35 -2.98
CA SER A 1083 48.29 -6.11 -4.33
C SER A 1083 48.07 -4.67 -4.79
N VAL A 1084 48.97 -4.19 -5.66
CA VAL A 1084 48.84 -2.88 -6.34
C VAL A 1084 47.55 -2.80 -7.14
N ARG A 1085 47.22 -3.90 -7.83
CA ARG A 1085 45.97 -4.04 -8.59
C ARG A 1085 44.75 -3.81 -7.71
N ASP A 1086 44.64 -4.50 -6.58
CA ASP A 1086 43.46 -4.39 -5.69
C ASP A 1086 43.35 -2.99 -5.08
N THR A 1087 44.47 -2.34 -4.84
CA THR A 1087 44.51 -0.95 -4.40
C THR A 1087 43.97 0.00 -5.47
N ILE A 1088 44.36 -0.17 -6.74
CA ILE A 1088 43.84 0.61 -7.87
C ILE A 1088 42.33 0.38 -8.05
N LEU A 1089 41.87 -0.88 -7.97
CA LEU A 1089 40.46 -1.22 -8.17
C LEU A 1089 39.56 -0.67 -7.05
N ARG A 1090 39.98 -0.78 -5.78
CA ARG A 1090 39.27 -0.16 -4.64
C ARG A 1090 39.23 1.38 -4.79
N ALA A 1091 40.33 1.98 -5.21
CA ALA A 1091 40.38 3.42 -5.48
C ALA A 1091 39.41 3.83 -6.59
N ALA A 1092 39.36 3.06 -7.67
CA ALA A 1092 38.45 3.27 -8.79
C ALA A 1092 36.98 3.20 -8.36
N ALA A 1093 36.62 2.20 -7.56
CA ALA A 1093 35.27 2.07 -7.01
C ALA A 1093 34.89 3.28 -6.15
N VAL A 1094 35.79 3.79 -5.30
CA VAL A 1094 35.55 5.02 -4.53
C VAL A 1094 35.42 6.24 -5.46
N MET A 1095 36.25 6.37 -6.49
CA MET A 1095 36.17 7.50 -7.44
C MET A 1095 34.81 7.55 -8.15
N LEU A 1096 34.22 6.39 -8.48
CA LEU A 1096 32.89 6.31 -9.07
C LEU A 1096 31.76 6.77 -8.14
N THR A 1097 31.98 6.77 -6.82
CA THR A 1097 31.01 7.36 -5.87
C THR A 1097 30.99 8.89 -5.89
N GLY A 1098 31.92 9.52 -6.61
CA GLY A 1098 32.19 10.96 -6.52
C GLY A 1098 32.99 11.38 -5.28
N SER A 1099 33.36 10.42 -4.42
CA SER A 1099 34.21 10.65 -3.24
C SER A 1099 35.69 10.50 -3.59
N LYS A 1100 36.54 11.13 -2.77
CA LYS A 1100 37.99 10.96 -2.83
C LYS A 1100 38.39 9.77 -1.96
N PRO A 1101 39.21 8.82 -2.46
CA PRO A 1101 39.70 7.72 -1.64
C PRO A 1101 40.61 8.24 -0.52
N GLU A 1102 40.41 7.68 0.68
CA GLU A 1102 41.30 7.87 1.82
C GLU A 1102 42.03 6.55 2.10
N PHE A 1103 43.34 6.54 1.90
CA PHE A 1103 44.17 5.35 2.09
C PHE A 1103 44.77 5.35 3.49
N ILE A 1104 44.47 4.31 4.26
CA ILE A 1104 45.04 4.11 5.58
C ILE A 1104 46.06 2.98 5.47
N PHE A 1105 47.33 3.32 5.60
CA PHE A 1105 48.42 2.35 5.56
C PHE A 1105 48.73 1.88 6.98
N SER A 1106 48.81 0.57 7.19
CA SER A 1106 49.48 0.05 8.38
C SER A 1106 50.97 0.39 8.31
N ARG A 1107 51.63 0.49 9.47
CA ARG A 1107 53.06 0.84 9.54
C ARG A 1107 53.93 -0.16 8.78
N GLU A 1108 53.55 -1.43 8.78
CA GLU A 1108 54.25 -2.50 8.07
C GLU A 1108 54.03 -2.41 6.56
N ALA A 1109 52.78 -2.17 6.11
CA ALA A 1109 52.46 -1.97 4.70
C ALA A 1109 53.19 -0.77 4.08
N PHE A 1110 53.33 0.33 4.84
CA PHE A 1110 54.09 1.49 4.42
C PHE A 1110 55.57 1.17 4.14
N ILE A 1111 56.13 0.19 4.87
CA ILE A 1111 57.53 -0.22 4.74
C ILE A 1111 57.70 -1.25 3.59
N SER A 1112 56.76 -2.17 3.39
CA SER A 1112 56.93 -3.32 2.47
C SER A 1112 56.47 -3.11 1.02
N HIS A 1113 55.42 -2.34 0.74
CA HIS A 1113 54.58 -2.60 -0.44
C HIS A 1113 54.72 -1.66 -1.65
N GLN A 1114 55.93 -1.30 -2.05
CA GLN A 1114 56.21 -0.22 -3.03
C GLN A 1114 55.99 1.18 -2.44
N THR A 1115 56.95 1.61 -1.63
CA THR A 1115 57.09 2.96 -1.06
C THR A 1115 57.08 4.11 -2.10
N GLN A 1116 56.93 3.81 -3.41
CA GLN A 1116 56.79 4.77 -4.51
C GLN A 1116 55.38 4.95 -5.10
N LEU A 1117 54.40 4.05 -4.87
CA LEU A 1117 53.04 4.27 -5.38
C LEU A 1117 52.37 5.47 -4.68
N CYS A 1118 52.80 5.77 -3.46
CA CYS A 1118 52.32 6.89 -2.64
C CYS A 1118 53.05 8.23 -2.89
N THR A 1119 53.99 8.30 -3.84
CA THR A 1119 54.69 9.55 -4.19
C THR A 1119 54.63 9.92 -5.68
N SER A 1120 53.92 9.14 -6.51
CA SER A 1120 53.80 9.36 -7.96
C SER A 1120 52.40 9.85 -8.39
N LYS A 1121 52.23 10.12 -9.69
CA LYS A 1121 51.08 10.81 -10.33
C LYS A 1121 49.69 10.29 -9.92
N LEU A 1122 49.56 9.03 -9.51
CA LEU A 1122 48.30 8.44 -9.06
C LEU A 1122 47.67 9.21 -7.91
N TYR A 1123 48.46 9.57 -6.88
CA TYR A 1123 47.95 10.30 -5.72
C TYR A 1123 47.47 11.71 -6.08
N LYS A 1124 48.17 12.37 -7.00
CA LYS A 1124 47.77 13.66 -7.57
C LYS A 1124 46.49 13.54 -8.39
N LEU A 1125 46.36 12.48 -9.18
CA LEU A 1125 45.21 12.24 -10.04
C LEU A 1125 43.93 11.98 -9.22
N ILE A 1126 44.02 11.11 -8.22
CA ILE A 1126 42.86 10.73 -7.38
C ILE A 1126 42.53 11.78 -6.33
N GLN A 1127 43.41 12.78 -6.13
CA GLN A 1127 43.30 13.84 -5.12
C GLN A 1127 42.96 13.30 -3.71
N GLY A 1128 43.44 12.09 -3.39
CA GLY A 1128 43.11 11.36 -2.18
C GLY A 1128 43.79 11.91 -0.94
N LYS A 1129 43.38 11.42 0.23
CA LYS A 1129 44.12 11.58 1.50
C LYS A 1129 44.80 10.27 1.85
N SER A 1130 45.88 10.33 2.63
CA SER A 1130 46.51 9.15 3.18
C SER A 1130 47.10 9.45 4.53
N ALA A 1131 47.07 8.42 5.36
CA ALA A 1131 47.69 8.43 6.67
C ALA A 1131 48.40 7.09 6.88
N VAL A 1132 49.54 7.14 7.55
CA VAL A 1132 50.21 5.96 8.08
C VAL A 1132 49.85 5.89 9.55
N LEU A 1133 49.04 4.92 9.94
CA LEU A 1133 48.49 4.83 11.28
C LEU A 1133 48.93 3.52 11.93
N SER A 1134 49.25 3.57 13.22
CA SER A 1134 49.18 2.39 14.07
C SER A 1134 47.72 1.97 14.26
N GLU A 1135 47.53 0.72 14.70
CA GLU A 1135 46.20 0.21 15.06
C GLU A 1135 45.48 1.12 16.08
N GLN A 1136 46.20 1.62 17.10
CA GLN A 1136 45.62 2.50 18.11
C GLN A 1136 45.17 3.84 17.54
N GLU A 1137 45.93 4.41 16.60
CA GLU A 1137 45.58 5.65 15.92
C GLU A 1137 44.37 5.46 15.00
N LEU A 1138 44.28 4.33 14.28
CA LEU A 1138 43.10 3.98 13.47
C LEU A 1138 41.85 3.81 14.35
N ILE A 1139 41.97 3.11 15.49
CA ILE A 1139 40.86 2.99 16.45
C ILE A 1139 40.41 4.36 16.95
N ALA A 1140 41.34 5.26 17.27
CA ALA A 1140 41.00 6.61 17.71
C ALA A 1140 40.20 7.36 16.63
N LEU A 1141 40.55 7.23 15.34
CA LEU A 1141 39.81 7.83 14.24
C LEU A 1141 38.43 7.18 13.99
N ILE A 1142 38.33 5.86 14.11
CA ILE A 1142 37.04 5.15 14.05
C ILE A 1142 36.08 5.72 15.09
N ARG A 1143 36.58 5.97 16.31
CA ARG A 1143 35.81 6.52 17.43
C ARG A 1143 35.37 7.97 17.25
N THR A 1144 35.96 8.72 16.31
CA THR A 1144 35.46 10.06 15.99
C THR A 1144 34.19 10.01 15.13
N GLY A 1145 33.80 8.85 14.61
CA GLY A 1145 32.60 8.67 13.79
C GLY A 1145 32.70 9.23 12.37
N ASN A 1146 33.92 9.50 11.88
CA ASN A 1146 34.13 10.20 10.61
C ASN A 1146 34.07 9.31 9.37
N TYR A 1147 34.09 7.97 9.52
CA TYR A 1147 34.06 7.04 8.39
C TYR A 1147 32.68 6.43 8.19
N GLY A 1148 32.22 6.41 6.95
CA GLY A 1148 31.00 5.68 6.58
C GLY A 1148 31.22 4.17 6.45
N ARG A 1149 32.45 3.76 6.07
CA ARG A 1149 32.82 2.36 5.82
C ARG A 1149 34.33 2.17 5.82
N LEU A 1150 34.79 1.01 6.30
CA LEU A 1150 36.18 0.55 6.17
C LEU A 1150 36.24 -0.54 5.10
N ARG A 1151 37.17 -0.42 4.14
CA ARG A 1151 37.35 -1.38 3.03
C ARG A 1151 38.74 -2.03 3.11
N PHE A 1152 38.77 -3.28 3.52
CA PHE A 1152 39.95 -4.16 3.51
C PHE A 1152 39.95 -5.03 2.25
N SER A 1153 41.08 -5.61 1.86
CA SER A 1153 41.19 -6.55 0.73
C SER A 1153 40.72 -7.97 1.09
N ALA A 1154 40.87 -8.36 2.36
CA ALA A 1154 40.56 -9.69 2.88
C ALA A 1154 40.23 -9.67 4.38
N ALA A 1155 39.47 -10.68 4.84
CA ALA A 1155 39.08 -10.83 6.25
C ALA A 1155 40.26 -11.04 7.22
N GLY A 1156 41.36 -11.64 6.75
CA GLY A 1156 42.58 -11.85 7.54
C GLY A 1156 43.20 -10.55 8.05
N ASN A 1157 42.98 -9.46 7.31
CA ASN A 1157 43.61 -8.16 7.50
C ASN A 1157 42.90 -7.29 8.55
N VAL A 1158 41.71 -7.70 9.00
CA VAL A 1158 40.96 -6.97 10.02
C VAL A 1158 41.37 -7.46 11.40
N SER A 1159 41.99 -6.63 12.23
CA SER A 1159 42.31 -7.00 13.61
C SER A 1159 41.06 -7.02 14.51
N ARG A 1160 41.10 -7.80 15.61
CA ARG A 1160 39.96 -7.90 16.55
C ARG A 1160 39.62 -6.55 17.20
N ASN A 1161 40.62 -5.71 17.47
CA ASN A 1161 40.43 -4.43 18.14
C ASN A 1161 39.80 -3.42 17.19
N VAL A 1162 40.26 -3.37 15.93
CA VAL A 1162 39.66 -2.55 14.87
C VAL A 1162 38.20 -2.95 14.64
N ALA A 1163 37.94 -4.27 14.55
CA ALA A 1163 36.58 -4.76 14.38
C ALA A 1163 35.66 -4.35 15.54
N THR A 1164 36.14 -4.51 16.78
CA THR A 1164 35.39 -4.11 17.98
C THR A 1164 35.06 -2.62 17.96
N ALA A 1165 36.03 -1.76 17.63
CA ALA A 1165 35.82 -0.32 17.55
C ALA A 1165 34.83 0.05 16.44
N ALA A 1166 34.92 -0.57 15.26
CA ALA A 1166 34.00 -0.30 14.16
C ALA A 1166 32.56 -0.68 14.54
N HIS A 1167 32.35 -1.84 15.16
CA HIS A 1167 31.03 -2.29 15.61
C HIS A 1167 30.43 -1.42 16.73
N GLU A 1168 31.26 -0.92 17.65
CA GLU A 1168 30.83 -0.02 18.73
C GLU A 1168 30.16 1.24 18.15
N PHE A 1169 30.76 1.81 17.10
CA PHE A 1169 30.34 3.04 16.42
C PHE A 1169 29.47 2.81 15.17
N GLY A 1170 29.08 1.56 14.88
CA GLY A 1170 28.21 1.22 13.75
C GLY A 1170 28.84 1.43 12.36
N ILE A 1171 30.17 1.35 12.26
CA ILE A 1171 30.90 1.46 11.00
C ILE A 1171 30.98 0.08 10.34
N ALA A 1172 30.46 -0.03 9.12
CA ALA A 1172 30.53 -1.29 8.37
C ALA A 1172 31.96 -1.58 7.91
N ILE A 1173 32.41 -2.82 8.12
CA ILE A 1173 33.68 -3.34 7.60
C ILE A 1173 33.35 -4.19 6.37
N ILE A 1174 33.98 -3.89 5.25
CA ILE A 1174 33.92 -4.70 4.04
C ILE A 1174 35.28 -5.35 3.82
N ASP A 1175 35.30 -6.66 3.95
CA ASP A 1175 36.48 -7.52 3.82
C ASP A 1175 36.30 -8.60 2.73
N ALA A 1176 35.25 -8.45 1.91
CA ALA A 1176 35.00 -9.30 0.76
C ALA A 1176 36.13 -9.18 -0.28
N PRO A 1177 36.56 -10.28 -0.94
CA PRO A 1177 37.51 -10.19 -2.04
C PRO A 1177 37.06 -9.21 -3.12
N ILE A 1178 38.01 -8.50 -3.74
CA ILE A 1178 37.73 -7.55 -4.81
C ILE A 1178 37.16 -8.30 -6.01
N SER A 1179 35.98 -7.91 -6.50
CA SER A 1179 35.34 -8.54 -7.65
C SER A 1179 35.72 -7.87 -8.97
N ALA A 1180 36.04 -8.64 -10.01
CA ALA A 1180 36.23 -8.13 -11.37
C ALA A 1180 34.92 -7.62 -12.00
N ASN A 1181 33.77 -8.07 -11.49
CA ASN A 1181 32.45 -7.64 -11.97
C ASN A 1181 31.94 -6.43 -11.17
N GLY A 1182 31.66 -5.32 -11.87
CA GLY A 1182 31.20 -4.08 -11.27
C GLY A 1182 29.83 -4.16 -10.60
N MET A 1183 28.94 -5.07 -11.05
CA MET A 1183 27.64 -5.30 -10.38
C MET A 1183 27.82 -5.79 -8.95
N ILE A 1184 28.90 -6.52 -8.67
CA ILE A 1184 29.19 -7.08 -7.35
C ILE A 1184 30.06 -6.13 -6.52
N GLU A 1185 31.17 -5.63 -7.07
CA GLU A 1185 32.10 -4.81 -6.28
C GLU A 1185 31.44 -3.49 -5.84
N LEU A 1186 30.71 -2.81 -6.72
CA LEU A 1186 30.15 -1.49 -6.41
C LEU A 1186 29.08 -1.54 -5.31
N ALA A 1187 28.44 -2.69 -5.05
CA ALA A 1187 27.47 -2.84 -3.96
C ALA A 1187 28.09 -2.51 -2.58
N TRP A 1188 29.41 -2.61 -2.47
CA TRP A 1188 30.15 -2.26 -1.26
C TRP A 1188 30.47 -0.76 -1.11
N TYR A 1189 30.13 0.07 -2.07
CA TYR A 1189 30.45 1.52 -2.06
C TYR A 1189 29.22 2.40 -2.10
N PHE A 1190 28.06 1.80 -2.34
CA PHE A 1190 26.76 2.46 -2.29
C PHE A 1190 25.89 1.89 -1.18
N ARG A 1191 24.91 2.67 -0.78
CA ARG A 1191 23.86 2.31 0.17
C ARG A 1191 22.53 2.32 -0.55
N GLU A 1192 21.85 1.18 -0.55
CA GLU A 1192 20.51 1.06 -1.13
C GLU A 1192 19.48 1.78 -0.25
N GLN A 1193 18.55 2.52 -0.87
CA GLN A 1193 17.41 3.15 -0.22
C GLN A 1193 16.15 2.91 -1.06
N SER A 1194 15.04 2.62 -0.38
CA SER A 1194 13.73 2.46 -1.01
C SER A 1194 12.84 3.64 -0.67
N LEU A 1195 12.14 4.18 -1.67
CA LEU A 1195 11.19 5.27 -1.55
C LEU A 1195 9.90 4.86 -2.25
N SER A 1196 8.80 4.82 -1.50
CA SER A 1196 7.47 4.53 -2.04
C SER A 1196 6.54 5.71 -1.86
N ILE A 1197 5.88 6.12 -2.94
CA ILE A 1197 5.08 7.34 -3.01
C ILE A 1197 3.70 7.02 -3.57
N ASP A 1198 2.65 7.22 -2.78
CA ASP A 1198 1.28 7.25 -3.31
C ASP A 1198 1.05 8.63 -3.93
N TYR A 1199 1.07 8.67 -5.27
CA TYR A 1199 0.92 9.91 -6.04
C TYR A 1199 -0.52 10.14 -6.51
N HIS A 1200 -1.36 9.11 -6.48
CA HIS A 1200 -2.77 9.25 -6.83
C HIS A 1200 -3.51 10.09 -5.78
N ARG A 1201 -4.53 10.83 -6.21
CA ARG A 1201 -5.46 11.55 -5.33
C ARG A 1201 -6.85 10.96 -5.52
N TYR A 1202 -7.26 10.08 -4.60
CA TYR A 1202 -8.52 9.33 -4.69
C TYR A 1202 -8.67 8.59 -6.04
N GLY A 1203 -7.55 8.05 -6.56
CA GLY A 1203 -7.48 7.27 -7.79
C GLY A 1203 -7.12 8.13 -9.00
N ASN A 1204 -7.36 9.44 -8.92
CA ASN A 1204 -6.96 10.38 -9.95
C ASN A 1204 -5.43 10.43 -10.06
N LEU A 1205 -4.90 10.15 -11.25
CA LEU A 1205 -3.45 10.13 -11.52
C LEU A 1205 -2.88 11.51 -11.90
N GLY A 1206 -3.72 12.55 -11.93
CA GLY A 1206 -3.34 13.90 -12.31
C GLY A 1206 -2.69 13.99 -13.69
N THR A 1207 -1.58 14.72 -13.77
CA THR A 1207 -0.76 14.87 -14.99
C THR A 1207 -0.15 13.54 -15.47
N ARG A 1208 -0.09 12.53 -14.59
CA ARG A 1208 0.52 11.22 -14.85
C ARG A 1208 -0.44 10.20 -15.47
N SER A 1209 -1.69 10.59 -15.70
CA SER A 1209 -2.73 9.74 -16.33
C SER A 1209 -2.38 9.20 -17.72
N ARG A 1210 -1.35 9.76 -18.38
CA ARG A 1210 -0.85 9.31 -19.71
C ARG A 1210 0.40 8.45 -19.63
N GLU A 1211 0.98 8.25 -18.44
CA GLU A 1211 2.14 7.41 -18.27
C GLU A 1211 1.76 5.94 -18.52
N ASP A 1212 2.61 5.21 -19.23
CA ASP A 1212 2.49 3.76 -19.36
C ASP A 1212 2.84 3.10 -18.02
N ARG A 1213 1.88 2.40 -17.43
CA ARG A 1213 1.92 1.87 -16.07
C ARG A 1213 1.30 0.47 -16.05
N SER A 1214 1.77 -0.38 -15.14
CA SER A 1214 1.31 -1.76 -15.08
C SER A 1214 -0.05 -1.88 -14.39
N ASP A 1215 -1.01 -2.51 -15.05
CA ASP A 1215 -2.33 -2.86 -14.49
C ASP A 1215 -2.23 -3.89 -13.33
N THR A 1216 -1.10 -4.61 -13.21
CA THR A 1216 -0.86 -5.65 -12.18
C THR A 1216 0.61 -5.68 -11.73
N VAL A 1217 0.87 -6.18 -10.51
CA VAL A 1217 2.22 -6.45 -9.96
C VAL A 1217 2.93 -7.55 -10.74
#